data_AF-A0A7V6HIW6-F1
#
_entry.id   AF-A0A7V6HIW6-F1
#
_cell.length_a   1.000
_cell.length_b   1.000
_cell.length_c   1.000
_cell.angle_alpha   90.00
_cell.angle_beta   90.00
_cell.angle_gamma   90.00
#
_symmetry.space_group_name_H-M   'P 1'
#
loop_
_entity.id
_entity.type
_entity.pdbx_description
1 polymer ?
#
loop_
_entity_poly.entity_id
_entity_poly.type
_entity_poly.pdbx_seq_one_letter_code
_entity_poly.pdbx_strand_id
1 'polypeptide(L)'
;MNKLLLSVGSIVAAVLVAQAGEVEVTVASGEKTLAQALADEAKTLGLTDDLVKLGAGKLDIGELPEYEGNIHIREGVVYASATNAFGLATGYTKVYDGAQLQTYTNAAQTLSFGNEQFIIEGTGPDGNGAIRCLSTALQNSIVSPLGKKLTLTGNALITDTVRHDLLGTTDLGGYTLTLKGGSFFFEDSVTTNGNVIASGGSVTFPTQCSFPGDASNIFTLTNNAQFQFCWSVLSKVFWTLDVADGYFQLAVDDQDNLWNGPVILRKMTNFKGGNNAAMFATVRFPKKVTGDGGFNMMGNYQELRLGCPDNDFKGGIAVNAGSLRIDADGAVPRDGGRLFLTNSAVIFNGVASCNLPSVEFNGTGYVGKCSGTWKAEVVKSGTGELVYDSLMGAGLLDVRGGTVRFNRSSLAGLNEGTKSYGDGETNTPLVKAAYTNTPYLMLTNAVTKNMPRMEKSGWSQNELVTYAGYIWNTNATDVTWTWHVCIDDACDVFLDGERVISQAGWMSIVTTNLTLTPGPHAFAVRAYNGIGGSGASHANHKFKDSAGTSCTTKGLAVDIQARGMVTNSDYYAVLKDPGDGTLFTTSLQLAKFTTMKFAPGTGVDFDDMPYTLEHLIGLPDVSSGDLTVTGDWVVDGAELAAGGTSVSSGKLSFANGATLKINDILWGEKGRSGMTFLTAAGGIEGMPVLEDIASRYHRRLVRSADGKSLTFYATRGCVILVR
;
A
#
# COMPACT_ATOMS: atom_id res chain seq x y z
N MET A 1 -99.12 39.58 16.74
CA MET A 1 -98.89 38.14 17.02
C MET A 1 -97.89 37.63 15.98
N ASN A 2 -96.77 37.08 16.46
CA ASN A 2 -95.83 36.18 15.79
C ASN A 2 -94.87 36.65 14.67
N LYS A 3 -93.60 36.78 15.12
CA LYS A 3 -92.35 36.18 14.61
C LYS A 3 -91.90 36.49 13.17
N LEU A 4 -91.04 37.50 13.10
CA LEU A 4 -89.99 37.67 12.09
C LEU A 4 -88.75 36.90 12.56
N LEU A 5 -88.13 36.09 11.70
CA LEU A 5 -86.76 35.60 11.89
C LEU A 5 -86.07 35.54 10.53
N LEU A 6 -85.05 36.38 10.35
CA LEU A 6 -84.09 36.32 9.27
C LEU A 6 -82.74 36.88 9.76
N SER A 7 -81.71 36.14 9.35
CA SER A 7 -80.29 36.47 9.13
C SER A 7 -79.31 36.74 10.28
N VAL A 8 -78.36 35.81 10.37
CA VAL A 8 -76.89 35.95 10.37
C VAL A 8 -76.25 36.92 11.36
N GLY A 9 -75.55 36.36 12.35
CA GLY A 9 -74.56 37.02 13.18
C GLY A 9 -73.43 36.05 13.52
N SER A 10 -72.22 36.43 13.15
CA SER A 10 -70.96 35.70 13.21
C SER A 10 -70.60 35.18 14.61
N ILE A 11 -70.26 33.89 14.73
CA ILE A 11 -69.43 33.40 15.83
C ILE A 11 -68.01 33.28 15.28
N VAL A 12 -67.17 34.23 15.68
CA VAL A 12 -65.72 34.08 15.62
C VAL A 12 -65.37 32.94 16.56
N ALA A 13 -65.06 31.78 16.00
CA ALA A 13 -64.34 30.74 16.72
C ALA A 13 -62.92 31.29 16.97
N ALA A 14 -62.72 31.89 18.15
CA ALA A 14 -61.39 32.04 18.69
C ALA A 14 -60.88 30.62 18.96
N VAL A 15 -60.14 30.07 18.00
CA VAL A 15 -59.21 28.97 18.28
C VAL A 15 -58.17 29.59 19.20
N LEU A 16 -58.38 29.45 20.51
CA LEU A 16 -57.29 29.53 21.47
C LEU A 16 -56.35 28.39 21.08
N VAL A 17 -55.26 28.70 20.39
CA VAL A 17 -54.07 27.86 20.43
C VAL A 17 -53.61 27.99 21.89
N ALA A 18 -54.01 27.04 22.74
CA ALA A 18 -53.45 26.92 24.06
C ALA A 18 -51.94 26.73 23.87
N GLN A 19 -51.13 27.67 24.38
CA GLN A 19 -49.71 27.43 24.55
C GLN A 19 -49.54 26.16 25.39
N ALA A 20 -48.64 25.27 24.98
CA ALA A 20 -48.11 24.22 25.82
C ALA A 20 -47.74 24.80 27.20
N GLY A 21 -48.28 24.23 28.29
CA GLY A 21 -47.89 24.61 29.65
C GLY A 21 -46.62 23.88 30.07
N GLU A 22 -45.75 24.52 30.85
CA GLU A 22 -44.59 23.86 31.47
C GLU A 22 -45.02 23.21 32.80
N VAL A 23 -44.87 21.89 32.91
CA VAL A 23 -45.16 21.10 34.12
C VAL A 23 -43.84 20.64 34.73
N GLU A 24 -43.37 21.39 35.73
CA GLU A 24 -42.18 21.02 36.50
C GLU A 24 -42.48 19.87 37.48
N VAL A 25 -41.54 18.94 37.65
CA VAL A 25 -41.60 17.84 38.61
C VAL A 25 -40.23 17.72 39.28
N THR A 26 -40.21 17.82 40.61
CA THR A 26 -38.98 17.81 41.41
C THR A 26 -38.85 16.50 42.19
N VAL A 27 -37.82 15.71 41.86
CA VAL A 27 -37.42 14.55 42.66
C VAL A 27 -36.11 14.88 43.36
N ALA A 28 -36.18 15.33 44.62
CA ALA A 28 -35.00 15.77 45.36
C ALA A 28 -33.98 14.65 45.61
N SER A 29 -34.46 13.43 45.88
CA SER A 29 -33.65 12.24 46.16
C SER A 29 -34.44 10.95 45.96
N GLY A 30 -33.77 9.81 45.83
CA GLY A 30 -34.41 8.51 45.63
C GLY A 30 -34.97 8.35 44.22
N GLU A 31 -35.91 7.42 44.04
CA GLU A 31 -36.58 7.12 42.77
C GLU A 31 -38.09 7.25 42.92
N LYS A 32 -38.74 7.90 41.94
CA LYS A 32 -40.20 8.01 41.85
C LYS A 32 -40.66 7.73 40.42
N THR A 33 -41.86 7.17 40.27
CA THR A 33 -42.54 7.14 38.97
C THR A 33 -43.16 8.50 38.66
N LEU A 34 -43.40 8.81 37.38
CA LEU A 34 -44.06 10.06 36.97
C LEU A 34 -45.40 10.26 37.66
N ALA A 35 -46.22 9.22 37.79
CA ALA A 35 -47.50 9.30 38.47
C ALA A 35 -47.35 9.67 39.96
N GLN A 36 -46.35 9.11 40.65
CA GLN A 36 -46.06 9.45 42.05
C GLN A 36 -45.60 10.90 42.17
N ALA A 37 -44.69 11.33 41.29
CA ALA A 37 -44.12 12.66 41.36
C ALA A 37 -45.14 13.76 41.01
N LEU A 38 -46.04 13.52 40.06
CA LEU A 38 -47.18 14.40 39.77
C LEU A 38 -48.17 14.47 40.93
N ALA A 39 -48.48 13.32 41.56
CA ALA A 39 -49.39 13.26 42.71
C ALA A 39 -48.84 14.01 43.94
N ASP A 40 -47.54 13.88 44.22
CA ASP A 40 -46.89 14.56 45.34
C ASP A 40 -46.94 16.09 45.21
N GLU A 41 -46.99 16.60 43.98
CA GLU A 41 -47.04 18.04 43.68
C GLU A 41 -48.44 18.52 43.27
N ALA A 42 -49.45 17.65 43.32
CA ALA A 42 -50.83 17.91 42.88
C ALA A 42 -50.91 18.49 41.44
N LYS A 43 -50.09 17.97 40.53
CA LYS A 43 -50.02 18.37 39.11
C LYS A 43 -50.64 17.33 38.19
N THR A 44 -51.03 17.76 37.01
CA THR A 44 -51.47 16.90 35.89
C THR A 44 -50.63 17.24 34.67
N LEU A 45 -50.28 16.24 33.86
CA LEU A 45 -49.56 16.42 32.60
C LEU A 45 -50.55 16.25 31.44
N GLY A 46 -50.82 17.33 30.69
CA GLY A 46 -51.57 17.28 29.44
C GLY A 46 -50.72 16.73 28.29
N LEU A 47 -51.38 16.32 27.19
CA LEU A 47 -50.70 15.72 26.03
C LEU A 47 -49.71 16.67 25.34
N THR A 48 -49.96 17.97 25.40
CA THR A 48 -49.12 19.01 24.75
C THR A 48 -48.29 19.80 25.75
N ASP A 49 -48.34 19.48 27.05
CA ASP A 49 -47.58 20.20 28.07
C ASP A 49 -46.12 19.76 28.06
N ASP A 50 -45.17 20.66 28.29
CA ASP A 50 -43.76 20.32 28.45
C ASP A 50 -43.49 19.75 29.85
N LEU A 51 -42.88 18.57 29.95
CA LEU A 51 -42.48 17.96 31.22
C LEU A 51 -41.06 18.40 31.59
N VAL A 52 -40.88 18.98 32.78
CA VAL A 52 -39.57 19.47 33.23
C VAL A 52 -39.13 18.78 34.51
N LYS A 53 -38.06 17.99 34.43
CA LYS A 53 -37.49 17.25 35.56
C LYS A 53 -36.41 18.08 36.29
N LEU A 54 -36.62 18.28 37.60
CA LEU A 54 -35.73 18.95 38.56
C LEU A 54 -35.34 18.03 39.73
N GLY A 55 -34.35 18.42 40.54
CA GLY A 55 -33.84 17.70 41.70
C GLY A 55 -32.88 16.54 41.36
N ALA A 56 -32.01 16.18 42.31
CA ALA A 56 -30.94 15.19 42.10
C ALA A 56 -31.41 13.72 41.99
N GLY A 57 -32.64 13.43 42.36
CA GLY A 57 -33.22 12.09 42.32
C GLY A 57 -33.61 11.61 40.92
N LYS A 58 -34.08 10.37 40.85
CA LYS A 58 -34.43 9.64 39.63
C LYS A 58 -35.94 9.64 39.38
N LEU A 59 -36.35 9.97 38.16
CA LEU A 59 -37.73 9.92 37.70
C LEU A 59 -37.89 8.82 36.65
N ASP A 60 -38.68 7.78 36.94
CA ASP A 60 -39.12 6.80 35.95
C ASP A 60 -40.34 7.34 35.21
N ILE A 61 -40.19 7.64 33.91
CA ILE A 61 -41.26 8.25 33.10
C ILE A 61 -42.28 7.24 32.59
N GLY A 62 -41.96 5.94 32.61
CA GLY A 62 -42.84 4.91 32.04
C GLY A 62 -43.11 5.09 30.54
N GLU A 63 -44.31 4.72 30.10
CA GLU A 63 -44.80 4.93 28.73
C GLU A 63 -45.73 6.15 28.69
N LEU A 64 -45.52 7.03 27.71
CA LEU A 64 -46.33 8.25 27.49
C LEU A 64 -47.06 8.15 26.14
N PRO A 65 -48.08 7.29 25.99
CA PRO A 65 -48.78 7.15 24.73
C PRO A 65 -49.45 8.47 24.34
N GLU A 66 -49.37 8.83 23.05
CA GLU A 66 -50.01 10.04 22.47
C GLU A 66 -49.48 11.38 22.99
N TYR A 67 -48.42 11.39 23.83
CA TYR A 67 -47.81 12.63 24.31
C TYR A 67 -47.06 13.35 23.18
N GLU A 68 -47.27 14.66 23.05
CA GLU A 68 -46.71 15.52 22.00
C GLU A 68 -45.78 16.62 22.53
N GLY A 69 -45.78 16.84 23.85
CA GLY A 69 -44.98 17.87 24.51
C GLY A 69 -43.48 17.55 24.57
N ASN A 70 -42.68 18.54 24.99
CA ASN A 70 -41.24 18.37 25.12
C ASN A 70 -40.85 17.90 26.52
N ILE A 71 -39.77 17.12 26.63
CA ILE A 71 -39.24 16.65 27.92
C ILE A 71 -37.90 17.32 28.20
N HIS A 72 -37.83 18.10 29.28
CA HIS A 72 -36.61 18.79 29.72
C HIS A 72 -36.06 18.13 30.98
N ILE A 73 -34.87 17.54 30.88
CA ILE A 73 -34.15 16.91 31.99
C ILE A 73 -33.10 17.91 32.48
N ARG A 74 -33.50 18.79 33.41
CA ARG A 74 -32.65 19.87 33.92
C ARG A 74 -31.74 19.43 35.06
N GLU A 75 -32.20 18.50 35.91
CA GLU A 75 -31.42 17.97 37.03
C GLU A 75 -31.70 16.49 37.32
N GLY A 76 -30.69 15.80 37.86
CA GLY A 76 -30.79 14.41 38.29
C GLY A 76 -30.92 13.44 37.11
N VAL A 77 -31.75 12.42 37.28
CA VAL A 77 -31.87 11.32 36.31
C VAL A 77 -33.31 11.15 35.86
N VAL A 78 -33.52 11.03 34.54
CA VAL A 78 -34.73 10.41 33.99
C VAL A 78 -34.40 8.99 33.54
N TYR A 79 -35.29 8.06 33.84
CA TYR A 79 -35.18 6.66 33.45
C TYR A 79 -36.33 6.29 32.52
N ALA A 80 -35.98 5.93 31.28
CA ALA A 80 -36.93 5.46 30.28
C ALA A 80 -36.97 3.93 30.31
N SER A 81 -38.05 3.39 30.88
CA SER A 81 -38.22 1.97 31.19
C SER A 81 -39.05 1.20 30.14
N ALA A 82 -39.64 1.88 29.16
CA ALA A 82 -40.56 1.30 28.17
C ALA A 82 -40.26 1.76 26.72
N THR A 83 -40.64 0.94 25.73
CA THR A 83 -40.66 1.36 24.32
C THR A 83 -41.62 2.54 24.15
N ASN A 84 -41.27 3.51 23.31
CA ASN A 84 -42.03 4.76 23.13
C ASN A 84 -42.25 5.58 24.43
N ALA A 85 -41.32 5.52 25.38
CA ALA A 85 -41.40 6.27 26.65
C ALA A 85 -41.64 7.79 26.50
N PHE A 86 -41.26 8.38 25.36
CA PHE A 86 -41.31 9.82 25.11
C PHE A 86 -42.52 10.26 24.27
N GLY A 87 -43.40 9.33 23.87
CA GLY A 87 -44.62 9.64 23.12
C GLY A 87 -44.44 9.75 21.60
N LEU A 88 -45.18 10.66 20.99
CA LEU A 88 -45.21 10.93 19.55
C LEU A 88 -43.99 11.75 19.13
N ALA A 89 -43.51 11.53 17.91
CA ALA A 89 -42.31 12.18 17.38
C ALA A 89 -42.49 13.66 16.98
N THR A 90 -43.47 14.36 17.56
CA THR A 90 -43.71 15.80 17.35
C THR A 90 -42.89 16.66 18.32
N GLY A 91 -42.59 16.14 19.51
CA GLY A 91 -41.80 16.81 20.54
C GLY A 91 -40.30 16.53 20.45
N TYR A 92 -39.57 16.91 21.49
CA TYR A 92 -38.17 16.54 21.71
C TYR A 92 -37.85 16.32 23.18
N THR A 93 -36.78 15.57 23.42
CA THR A 93 -36.23 15.33 24.75
C THR A 93 -34.87 16.01 24.87
N LYS A 94 -34.73 16.97 25.79
CA LYS A 94 -33.47 17.66 26.08
C LYS A 94 -32.86 17.23 27.41
N VAL A 95 -31.62 16.77 27.38
CA VAL A 95 -30.76 16.57 28.56
C VAL A 95 -29.84 17.78 28.71
N TYR A 96 -29.95 18.50 29.83
CA TYR A 96 -29.09 19.63 30.14
C TYR A 96 -27.81 19.19 30.86
N ASP A 97 -26.81 20.08 30.89
CA ASP A 97 -25.55 19.81 31.57
C ASP A 97 -25.76 19.45 33.05
N GLY A 98 -25.05 18.42 33.51
CA GLY A 98 -25.22 17.85 34.85
C GLY A 98 -26.43 16.93 35.04
N ALA A 99 -27.29 16.74 34.04
CA ALA A 99 -28.42 15.82 34.09
C ALA A 99 -28.21 14.58 33.20
N GLN A 100 -29.01 13.52 33.40
CA GLN A 100 -28.82 12.25 32.69
C GLN A 100 -30.13 11.58 32.29
N LEU A 101 -30.14 11.06 31.06
CA LEU A 101 -31.10 10.07 30.60
C LEU A 101 -30.52 8.66 30.75
N GLN A 102 -31.19 7.81 31.50
CA GLN A 102 -30.88 6.40 31.66
C GLN A 102 -31.86 5.50 30.91
N THR A 103 -31.35 4.45 30.29
CA THR A 103 -32.14 3.40 29.63
C THR A 103 -31.68 2.01 30.08
N TYR A 104 -32.56 1.00 30.01
CA TYR A 104 -32.23 -0.37 30.42
C TYR A 104 -33.03 -1.43 29.64
N THR A 105 -32.34 -2.44 29.08
CA THR A 105 -32.97 -3.65 28.51
C THR A 105 -32.34 -4.93 29.06
N ASN A 106 -33.12 -6.01 29.20
CA ASN A 106 -32.76 -7.28 29.84
C ASN A 106 -32.78 -8.52 28.91
N ALA A 107 -32.52 -8.33 27.61
CA ALA A 107 -32.06 -9.37 26.66
C ALA A 107 -33.08 -10.14 25.78
N ALA A 108 -34.23 -9.55 25.40
CA ALA A 108 -35.04 -10.10 24.28
C ALA A 108 -35.80 -9.07 23.43
N GLN A 109 -35.79 -7.79 23.82
CA GLN A 109 -36.57 -6.74 23.16
C GLN A 109 -35.71 -5.51 22.88
N THR A 110 -35.81 -5.02 21.64
CA THR A 110 -35.29 -3.70 21.24
C THR A 110 -36.12 -2.63 21.94
N LEU A 111 -35.50 -1.88 22.85
CA LEU A 111 -36.05 -0.58 23.26
C LEU A 111 -35.91 0.37 22.07
N SER A 112 -37.03 0.88 21.60
CA SER A 112 -37.11 1.89 20.55
C SER A 112 -37.95 3.06 21.04
N PHE A 113 -37.48 4.28 20.76
CA PHE A 113 -38.22 5.50 21.04
C PHE A 113 -38.70 6.18 19.75
N GLY A 114 -38.94 5.39 18.70
CA GLY A 114 -39.47 5.88 17.43
C GLY A 114 -38.59 6.96 16.78
N ASN A 115 -39.22 8.06 16.35
CA ASN A 115 -38.54 9.18 15.69
C ASN A 115 -38.28 10.37 16.64
N GLU A 116 -38.30 10.14 17.96
CA GLU A 116 -38.04 11.19 18.96
C GLU A 116 -36.72 11.93 18.71
N GLN A 117 -36.72 13.25 18.85
CA GLN A 117 -35.51 14.06 18.72
C GLN A 117 -34.84 14.21 20.08
N PHE A 118 -33.55 13.92 20.16
CA PHE A 118 -32.77 14.08 21.38
C PHE A 118 -31.80 15.25 21.27
N ILE A 119 -31.79 16.11 22.27
CA ILE A 119 -30.85 17.21 22.42
C ILE A 119 -30.03 16.99 23.68
N ILE A 120 -28.70 16.99 23.60
CA ILE A 120 -27.86 16.66 24.76
C ILE A 120 -26.69 17.62 24.96
N GLU A 121 -26.30 17.77 26.22
CA GLU A 121 -25.04 18.38 26.66
C GLU A 121 -24.62 17.81 28.02
N GLY A 122 -23.33 17.86 28.32
CA GLY A 122 -22.78 17.51 29.62
C GLY A 122 -22.35 16.05 29.80
N THR A 123 -21.90 15.76 31.01
CA THR A 123 -21.36 14.45 31.42
C THR A 123 -22.25 13.72 32.43
N GLY A 124 -23.45 14.22 32.68
CA GLY A 124 -24.37 13.68 33.68
C GLY A 124 -23.97 14.03 35.13
N PRO A 125 -24.85 13.76 36.10
CA PRO A 125 -24.66 14.15 37.50
C PRO A 125 -23.51 13.40 38.18
N ASP A 126 -23.12 12.24 37.65
CA ASP A 126 -22.09 11.35 38.16
C ASP A 126 -20.86 11.24 37.24
N GLY A 127 -20.80 12.05 36.17
CA GLY A 127 -19.74 11.98 35.17
C GLY A 127 -19.80 10.74 34.26
N ASN A 128 -20.87 9.94 34.31
CA ASN A 128 -21.03 8.73 33.49
C ASN A 128 -21.86 8.93 32.22
N GLY A 129 -22.11 10.18 31.83
CA GLY A 129 -22.72 10.55 30.56
C GLY A 129 -24.06 11.25 30.72
N ALA A 130 -24.35 12.19 29.82
CA ALA A 130 -25.69 12.74 29.63
C ALA A 130 -26.67 11.64 29.20
N ILE A 131 -26.18 10.61 28.51
CA ILE A 131 -26.94 9.38 28.26
C ILE A 131 -26.15 8.17 28.77
N ARG A 132 -26.86 7.26 29.42
CA ARG A 132 -26.30 6.02 29.95
C ARG A 132 -27.24 4.84 29.76
N CYS A 133 -26.78 3.80 29.07
CA CYS A 133 -27.51 2.53 29.00
C CYS A 133 -26.97 1.56 30.06
N LEU A 134 -27.87 0.94 30.83
CA LEU A 134 -27.55 0.04 31.94
C LEU A 134 -27.76 -1.45 31.57
N SER A 135 -27.87 -1.77 30.28
CA SER A 135 -28.22 -3.13 29.82
C SER A 135 -27.15 -4.19 30.14
N THR A 136 -27.62 -5.41 30.40
CA THR A 136 -26.80 -6.63 30.53
C THR A 136 -26.93 -7.57 29.32
N ALA A 137 -27.60 -7.14 28.24
CA ALA A 137 -27.88 -7.97 27.08
C ALA A 137 -26.63 -8.24 26.21
N LEU A 138 -26.61 -9.39 25.52
CA LEU A 138 -25.54 -9.73 24.57
C LEU A 138 -25.57 -8.80 23.34
N GLN A 139 -24.40 -8.62 22.71
CA GLN A 139 -24.08 -7.69 21.61
C GLN A 139 -25.10 -7.62 20.44
N ASN A 140 -25.93 -8.64 20.25
CA ASN A 140 -26.94 -8.71 19.17
C ASN A 140 -28.29 -8.08 19.55
N SER A 141 -28.48 -7.64 20.79
CA SER A 141 -29.70 -6.96 21.23
C SER A 141 -29.54 -5.47 20.92
N ILE A 142 -30.10 -5.02 19.81
CA ILE A 142 -30.09 -3.61 19.39
C ILE A 142 -30.79 -2.80 20.49
N VAL A 143 -30.09 -1.86 21.11
CA VAL A 143 -30.70 -0.77 21.87
C VAL A 143 -30.58 0.46 21.00
N SER A 144 -31.71 1.01 20.56
CA SER A 144 -31.77 2.30 19.85
C SER A 144 -32.42 3.31 20.79
N PRO A 145 -31.72 3.74 21.86
CA PRO A 145 -32.31 4.62 22.86
C PRO A 145 -32.33 6.08 22.38
N LEU A 146 -31.95 6.36 21.14
CA LEU A 146 -32.07 7.68 20.54
C LEU A 146 -32.85 7.52 19.25
N GLY A 147 -33.87 8.36 19.07
CA GLY A 147 -34.64 8.40 17.84
C GLY A 147 -33.79 8.92 16.69
N LYS A 148 -34.41 9.16 15.54
CA LYS A 148 -33.69 9.41 14.27
C LYS A 148 -32.88 10.72 14.22
N LYS A 149 -32.80 11.49 15.32
CA LYS A 149 -32.01 12.71 15.38
C LYS A 149 -31.45 12.95 16.78
N LEU A 150 -30.13 13.10 16.84
CA LEU A 150 -29.38 13.55 18.00
C LEU A 150 -28.78 14.93 17.69
N THR A 151 -28.86 15.89 18.61
CA THR A 151 -28.28 17.23 18.47
C THR A 151 -27.51 17.61 19.72
N LEU A 152 -26.29 18.12 19.56
CA LEU A 152 -25.48 18.63 20.66
C LEU A 152 -25.66 20.15 20.81
N THR A 153 -25.93 20.61 22.03
CA THR A 153 -25.85 22.04 22.40
C THR A 153 -24.64 22.38 23.27
N GLY A 154 -23.86 21.36 23.62
CA GLY A 154 -22.61 21.44 24.36
C GLY A 154 -21.81 20.13 24.19
N ASN A 155 -20.59 20.08 24.73
CA ASN A 155 -19.84 18.82 24.76
C ASN A 155 -20.64 17.77 25.54
N ALA A 156 -20.75 16.55 25.02
CA ALA A 156 -21.60 15.53 25.59
C ALA A 156 -20.87 14.18 25.71
N LEU A 157 -21.23 13.39 26.72
CA LEU A 157 -20.74 12.03 26.93
C LEU A 157 -21.90 11.04 26.89
N ILE A 158 -21.74 9.97 26.12
CA ILE A 158 -22.58 8.78 26.15
C ILE A 158 -21.72 7.61 26.64
N THR A 159 -22.15 6.95 27.71
CA THR A 159 -21.49 5.74 28.21
C THR A 159 -22.40 4.54 28.04
N ASP A 160 -21.83 3.45 27.51
CA ASP A 160 -22.55 2.21 27.30
C ASP A 160 -21.71 0.98 27.65
N THR A 161 -22.37 -0.15 27.87
CA THR A 161 -21.77 -1.48 28.04
C THR A 161 -22.23 -2.47 26.98
N VAL A 162 -23.21 -2.10 26.16
CA VAL A 162 -23.78 -2.91 25.07
C VAL A 162 -23.74 -2.16 23.74
N ARG A 163 -24.41 -2.69 22.71
CA ARG A 163 -24.57 -2.03 21.42
C ARG A 163 -25.60 -0.89 21.50
N HIS A 164 -25.20 0.28 21.02
CA HIS A 164 -25.96 1.53 20.98
C HIS A 164 -25.99 2.06 19.54
N ASP A 165 -27.16 2.02 18.92
CA ASP A 165 -27.31 2.47 17.53
C ASP A 165 -27.77 3.93 17.51
N LEU A 166 -26.97 4.77 16.85
CA LEU A 166 -27.27 6.16 16.54
C LEU A 166 -27.95 6.20 15.17
N LEU A 167 -29.25 5.96 15.18
CA LEU A 167 -30.08 5.94 13.96
C LEU A 167 -30.29 7.37 13.46
N GLY A 168 -30.29 7.56 12.13
CA GLY A 168 -30.52 8.88 11.55
C GLY A 168 -29.35 9.87 11.68
N THR A 169 -29.67 11.14 11.96
CA THR A 169 -28.69 12.24 11.91
C THR A 169 -28.17 12.60 13.31
N THR A 170 -26.85 12.55 13.48
CA THR A 170 -26.17 13.14 14.64
C THR A 170 -25.62 14.51 14.24
N ASP A 171 -26.17 15.59 14.79
CA ASP A 171 -25.68 16.96 14.62
C ASP A 171 -24.78 17.35 15.80
N LEU A 172 -23.49 17.60 15.54
CA LEU A 172 -22.52 17.92 16.59
C LEU A 172 -22.53 19.39 17.04
N GLY A 173 -23.16 20.30 16.30
CA GLY A 173 -23.37 21.70 16.68
C GLY A 173 -22.14 22.56 17.00
N GLY A 174 -20.92 22.13 16.64
CA GLY A 174 -19.65 22.77 17.04
C GLY A 174 -18.90 22.03 18.15
N TYR A 175 -19.49 20.99 18.73
CA TYR A 175 -19.06 20.38 19.99
C TYR A 175 -18.43 18.99 19.81
N THR A 176 -17.94 18.44 20.93
CA THR A 176 -17.38 17.10 20.99
C THR A 176 -18.37 16.11 21.58
N LEU A 177 -18.66 15.05 20.83
CA LEU A 177 -19.36 13.86 21.33
C LEU A 177 -18.35 12.81 21.79
N THR A 178 -18.38 12.45 23.08
CA THR A 178 -17.57 11.35 23.62
C THR A 178 -18.43 10.10 23.77
N LEU A 179 -17.96 9.00 23.19
CA LEU A 179 -18.55 7.67 23.27
C LEU A 179 -17.63 6.78 24.10
N LYS A 180 -18.14 6.17 25.17
CA LYS A 180 -17.32 5.43 26.14
C LYS A 180 -17.86 4.03 26.41
N GLY A 181 -16.99 3.03 26.30
CA GLY A 181 -17.36 1.62 26.47
C GLY A 181 -18.13 1.10 25.27
N GLY A 182 -19.07 0.17 25.48
CA GLY A 182 -20.08 -0.27 24.52
C GLY A 182 -19.65 -0.58 23.08
N SER A 183 -20.64 -0.64 22.20
CA SER A 183 -20.46 -0.71 20.74
C SER A 183 -21.37 0.32 20.10
N PHE A 184 -20.84 1.29 19.38
CA PHE A 184 -21.61 2.38 18.79
C PHE A 184 -21.71 2.21 17.28
N PHE A 185 -22.92 2.32 16.73
CA PHE A 185 -23.18 2.17 15.31
C PHE A 185 -23.85 3.43 14.76
N PHE A 186 -23.19 4.14 13.84
CA PHE A 186 -23.76 5.33 13.20
C PHE A 186 -24.38 4.94 11.87
N GLU A 187 -25.71 5.02 11.72
CA GLU A 187 -26.37 4.47 10.53
C GLU A 187 -26.35 5.44 9.33
N ASP A 188 -26.85 6.68 9.48
CA ASP A 188 -27.15 7.55 8.33
C ASP A 188 -26.19 8.73 8.19
N SER A 189 -26.05 9.62 9.18
CA SER A 189 -25.11 10.75 9.04
C SER A 189 -24.63 11.34 10.37
N VAL A 190 -23.38 11.83 10.35
CA VAL A 190 -22.81 12.69 11.40
C VAL A 190 -22.50 14.04 10.77
N THR A 191 -23.30 15.04 11.08
CA THR A 191 -23.29 16.37 10.44
C THR A 191 -22.64 17.43 11.34
N THR A 192 -22.18 18.53 10.71
CA THR A 192 -21.69 19.82 11.26
C THR A 192 -20.23 19.90 11.76
N ASN A 193 -19.80 21.13 12.10
CA ASN A 193 -18.49 21.43 12.70
C ASN A 193 -18.44 20.73 14.06
N GLY A 194 -17.45 19.90 14.37
CA GLY A 194 -17.44 19.16 15.64
C GLY A 194 -16.52 17.96 15.61
N ASN A 195 -16.41 17.28 16.76
CA ASN A 195 -15.47 16.17 16.95
C ASN A 195 -16.16 14.97 17.60
N VAL A 196 -15.60 13.79 17.38
CA VAL A 196 -16.03 12.57 18.06
C VAL A 196 -14.83 11.91 18.74
N ILE A 197 -15.00 11.49 19.98
CA ILE A 197 -14.00 10.71 20.72
C ILE A 197 -14.62 9.35 21.05
N ALA A 198 -14.05 8.27 20.55
CA ALA A 198 -14.37 6.92 21.00
C ALA A 198 -13.30 6.44 22.00
N SER A 199 -13.75 6.07 23.21
CA SER A 199 -12.90 5.71 24.34
C SER A 199 -13.27 4.33 24.89
N GLY A 200 -12.47 3.32 24.56
CA GLY A 200 -12.82 1.91 24.82
C GLY A 200 -14.02 1.45 23.99
N GLY A 201 -14.31 0.14 24.05
CA GLY A 201 -15.38 -0.48 23.27
C GLY A 201 -15.16 -0.42 21.76
N SER A 202 -16.22 -0.36 20.96
CA SER A 202 -16.13 -0.27 19.50
C SER A 202 -17.00 0.81 18.88
N VAL A 203 -16.56 1.34 17.74
CA VAL A 203 -17.36 2.20 16.85
C VAL A 203 -17.39 1.57 15.47
N THR A 204 -18.57 1.55 14.85
CA THR A 204 -18.78 0.96 13.53
C THR A 204 -19.44 1.97 12.61
N PHE A 205 -18.91 2.07 11.40
CA PHE A 205 -19.49 2.87 10.33
C PHE A 205 -19.87 1.97 9.15
N PRO A 206 -21.16 1.91 8.78
CA PRO A 206 -21.62 1.31 7.54
C PRO A 206 -21.37 2.25 6.36
N THR A 207 -21.43 1.68 5.16
CA THR A 207 -21.21 2.37 3.88
C THR A 207 -22.12 3.54 3.59
N GLN A 208 -23.36 3.46 4.05
CA GLN A 208 -24.36 4.50 3.85
C GLN A 208 -24.15 5.72 4.74
N CYS A 209 -23.33 5.61 5.79
CA CYS A 209 -23.15 6.70 6.75
C CYS A 209 -22.38 7.88 6.12
N SER A 210 -22.97 9.06 6.12
CA SER A 210 -22.41 10.28 5.56
C SER A 210 -21.66 11.11 6.62
N PHE A 211 -20.42 11.50 6.31
CA PHE A 211 -19.56 12.39 7.11
C PHE A 211 -19.25 13.69 6.34
N PRO A 212 -20.20 14.62 6.20
CA PRO A 212 -19.88 15.95 5.69
C PRO A 212 -18.86 16.63 6.60
N GLY A 213 -18.06 17.54 6.03
CA GLY A 213 -17.00 18.24 6.73
C GLY A 213 -15.65 18.11 6.02
N ASP A 214 -14.59 18.46 6.73
CA ASP A 214 -13.23 18.48 6.19
C ASP A 214 -12.21 18.04 7.26
N ALA A 215 -10.92 18.24 6.97
CA ALA A 215 -9.83 17.83 7.84
C ALA A 215 -9.80 18.55 9.21
N SER A 216 -10.59 19.62 9.40
CA SER A 216 -10.73 20.31 10.69
C SER A 216 -11.59 19.55 11.70
N ASN A 217 -12.48 18.67 11.23
CA ASN A 217 -13.21 17.74 12.07
C ASN A 217 -12.31 16.57 12.49
N ILE A 218 -12.32 16.21 13.78
CA ILE A 218 -11.45 15.16 14.32
C ILE A 218 -12.28 14.01 14.88
N PHE A 219 -11.95 12.81 14.43
CA PHE A 219 -12.36 11.56 15.05
C PHE A 219 -11.19 10.98 15.85
N THR A 220 -11.33 10.83 17.17
CA THR A 220 -10.26 10.33 18.04
C THR A 220 -10.56 8.93 18.57
N LEU A 221 -9.58 8.02 18.47
CA LEU A 221 -9.60 6.71 19.10
C LEU A 221 -8.68 6.68 20.32
N THR A 222 -9.21 6.34 21.49
CA THR A 222 -8.45 6.27 22.74
C THR A 222 -8.87 5.10 23.63
N ASN A 223 -8.08 4.82 24.67
CA ASN A 223 -8.32 3.78 25.67
C ASN A 223 -8.64 2.40 25.06
N ASN A 224 -7.88 2.00 24.05
CA ASN A 224 -8.04 0.77 23.28
C ASN A 224 -9.40 0.63 22.57
N ALA A 225 -9.99 1.75 22.13
CA ALA A 225 -11.19 1.73 21.29
C ALA A 225 -10.93 1.02 19.96
N GLN A 226 -11.90 0.20 19.54
CA GLN A 226 -11.92 -0.46 18.24
C GLN A 226 -12.66 0.41 17.22
N PHE A 227 -12.03 0.65 16.08
CA PHE A 227 -12.72 1.16 14.89
C PHE A 227 -13.00 0.02 13.92
N GLN A 228 -14.25 -0.19 13.56
CA GLN A 228 -14.67 -1.23 12.63
C GLN A 228 -15.20 -0.63 11.33
N PHE A 229 -14.58 -1.03 10.22
CA PHE A 229 -15.17 -0.85 8.90
C PHE A 229 -16.24 -1.92 8.70
N CYS A 230 -17.43 -1.55 8.24
CA CYS A 230 -18.50 -2.50 7.95
C CYS A 230 -19.09 -2.22 6.56
N TRP A 231 -19.13 -3.25 5.70
CA TRP A 231 -19.68 -3.25 4.34
C TRP A 231 -18.98 -2.34 3.31
N SER A 232 -17.95 -1.59 3.72
CA SER A 232 -16.91 -0.89 2.92
C SER A 232 -17.23 0.31 1.99
N VAL A 233 -16.23 1.21 1.93
CA VAL A 233 -16.12 2.52 1.26
C VAL A 233 -16.78 3.71 1.97
N LEU A 234 -15.98 4.46 2.73
CA LEU A 234 -16.25 5.87 3.02
C LEU A 234 -15.37 6.78 2.15
N SER A 235 -15.63 6.77 0.83
CA SER A 235 -14.98 7.65 -0.15
C SER A 235 -15.26 9.15 0.06
N LYS A 236 -16.17 9.49 1.00
CA LYS A 236 -16.64 10.85 1.30
C LYS A 236 -16.19 11.38 2.67
N VAL A 237 -15.42 10.64 3.46
CA VAL A 237 -14.91 11.13 4.77
C VAL A 237 -13.63 11.92 4.53
N PHE A 238 -13.64 13.20 4.91
CA PHE A 238 -12.45 14.08 4.85
C PHE A 238 -11.89 14.45 6.24
N TRP A 239 -12.49 13.92 7.30
CA TRP A 239 -12.11 14.18 8.70
C TRP A 239 -10.71 13.67 9.02
N THR A 240 -10.05 14.32 9.97
CA THR A 240 -8.79 13.82 10.53
C THR A 240 -9.09 12.68 11.51
N LEU A 241 -8.42 11.55 11.35
CA LEU A 241 -8.46 10.44 12.30
C LEU A 241 -7.24 10.48 13.22
N ASP A 242 -7.44 10.77 14.50
CA ASP A 242 -6.39 10.75 15.53
C ASP A 242 -6.42 9.44 16.32
N VAL A 243 -5.46 8.56 16.04
CA VAL A 243 -5.32 7.27 16.72
C VAL A 243 -4.34 7.44 17.87
N ALA A 244 -4.85 7.90 19.01
CA ALA A 244 -4.08 8.05 20.24
C ALA A 244 -3.81 6.70 20.90
N ASP A 245 -4.88 5.93 21.14
CA ASP A 245 -4.81 4.61 21.75
C ASP A 245 -5.99 3.75 21.27
N GLY A 246 -5.92 3.26 20.04
CA GLY A 246 -6.96 2.40 19.47
C GLY A 246 -6.41 1.40 18.45
N TYR A 247 -7.30 0.60 17.89
CA TYR A 247 -6.98 -0.35 16.82
C TYR A 247 -8.12 -0.45 15.81
N PHE A 248 -7.79 -0.96 14.63
CA PHE A 248 -8.75 -1.20 13.56
C PHE A 248 -9.12 -2.67 13.49
N GLN A 249 -10.41 -2.93 13.27
CA GLN A 249 -10.93 -4.20 12.79
C GLN A 249 -11.31 -4.02 11.33
N LEU A 250 -10.58 -4.68 10.44
CA LEU A 250 -10.81 -4.64 9.01
C LEU A 250 -11.97 -5.55 8.63
N ALA A 251 -12.82 -5.07 7.72
CA ALA A 251 -13.79 -5.89 7.02
C ALA A 251 -13.08 -6.80 6.01
N VAL A 252 -13.60 -8.01 5.86
CA VAL A 252 -13.24 -9.00 4.84
C VAL A 252 -14.42 -9.11 3.88
N ASP A 253 -14.57 -8.11 3.03
CA ASP A 253 -15.50 -8.09 1.89
C ASP A 253 -14.74 -7.72 0.61
N ASP A 254 -15.44 -7.62 -0.53
CA ASP A 254 -14.87 -7.36 -1.86
C ASP A 254 -14.41 -5.91 -2.07
N GLN A 255 -14.38 -5.10 -1.01
CA GLN A 255 -14.22 -3.66 -1.08
C GLN A 255 -13.10 -3.16 -0.13
N ASP A 256 -12.52 -1.99 -0.44
CA ASP A 256 -11.42 -1.41 0.34
C ASP A 256 -11.91 -0.81 1.67
N ASN A 257 -11.19 -1.08 2.76
CA ASN A 257 -11.28 -0.34 4.03
C ASN A 257 -10.63 1.04 3.84
N LEU A 258 -11.40 2.03 3.39
CA LEU A 258 -10.91 3.35 3.00
C LEU A 258 -11.22 4.42 4.06
N TRP A 259 -10.19 5.14 4.50
CA TRP A 259 -10.33 6.43 5.18
C TRP A 259 -9.77 7.54 4.29
N ASN A 260 -10.63 8.45 3.78
CA ASN A 260 -10.24 9.44 2.76
C ASN A 260 -9.86 10.83 3.33
N GLY A 261 -9.57 10.91 4.63
CA GLY A 261 -9.05 12.10 5.32
C GLY A 261 -7.64 11.87 5.91
N PRO A 262 -7.01 12.90 6.50
CA PRO A 262 -5.72 12.75 7.17
C PRO A 262 -5.76 11.78 8.34
N VAL A 263 -4.61 11.21 8.70
CA VAL A 263 -4.47 10.31 9.85
C VAL A 263 -3.29 10.74 10.71
N ILE A 264 -3.47 10.69 12.03
CA ILE A 264 -2.42 10.88 13.02
C ILE A 264 -2.28 9.56 13.78
N LEU A 265 -1.12 8.91 13.67
CA LEU A 265 -0.78 7.72 14.43
C LEU A 265 0.14 8.14 15.59
N ARG A 266 -0.33 8.04 16.84
CA ARG A 266 0.49 8.42 18.01
C ARG A 266 1.43 7.29 18.44
N LYS A 267 1.14 6.05 18.05
CA LYS A 267 1.92 4.84 18.37
C LYS A 267 1.78 3.79 17.27
N MET A 268 2.45 2.65 17.41
CA MET A 268 2.21 1.50 16.54
C MET A 268 0.75 1.04 16.70
N THR A 269 -0.03 1.17 15.64
CA THR A 269 -1.46 0.88 15.63
C THR A 269 -1.72 -0.47 14.99
N ASN A 270 -2.53 -1.28 15.68
CA ASN A 270 -2.91 -2.61 15.20
C ASN A 270 -4.06 -2.51 14.18
N PHE A 271 -3.92 -3.24 13.08
CA PHE A 271 -4.95 -3.44 12.07
C PHE A 271 -5.23 -4.93 11.99
N LYS A 272 -6.37 -5.36 12.52
CA LYS A 272 -6.73 -6.78 12.64
C LYS A 272 -7.66 -7.16 11.50
N GLY A 273 -7.29 -8.19 10.74
CA GLY A 273 -8.18 -8.80 9.75
C GLY A 273 -9.33 -9.53 10.39
N GLY A 274 -10.39 -9.78 9.62
CA GLY A 274 -11.46 -10.67 10.07
C GLY A 274 -10.97 -12.11 10.25
N ASN A 275 -11.69 -12.88 11.06
CA ASN A 275 -11.34 -14.27 11.40
C ASN A 275 -11.45 -15.27 10.22
N ASN A 276 -11.79 -14.80 9.01
CA ASN A 276 -12.05 -15.67 7.87
C ASN A 276 -10.81 -15.73 6.96
N ALA A 277 -10.04 -16.82 7.07
CA ALA A 277 -8.73 -16.99 6.41
C ALA A 277 -8.75 -17.05 4.88
N ALA A 278 -9.92 -16.91 4.24
CA ALA A 278 -10.12 -17.08 2.80
C ALA A 278 -10.36 -15.79 2.01
N MET A 279 -10.39 -14.62 2.66
CA MET A 279 -10.72 -13.35 1.99
C MET A 279 -9.65 -12.29 2.26
N PHE A 280 -9.28 -11.55 1.20
CA PHE A 280 -8.29 -10.47 1.27
C PHE A 280 -8.92 -9.21 1.86
N ALA A 281 -8.22 -8.53 2.77
CA ALA A 281 -8.65 -7.25 3.32
C ALA A 281 -7.64 -6.16 2.98
N THR A 282 -8.07 -5.14 2.23
CA THR A 282 -7.24 -3.97 1.91
C THR A 282 -7.62 -2.81 2.83
N VAL A 283 -6.64 -2.13 3.42
CA VAL A 283 -6.83 -0.83 4.05
C VAL A 283 -6.06 0.25 3.30
N ARG A 284 -6.73 1.37 3.00
CA ARG A 284 -6.19 2.42 2.14
C ARG A 284 -6.22 3.78 2.81
N PHE A 285 -5.07 4.45 2.79
CA PHE A 285 -4.89 5.83 3.23
C PHE A 285 -4.31 6.68 2.07
N PRO A 286 -5.17 7.35 1.29
CA PRO A 286 -4.74 8.18 0.17
C PRO A 286 -4.30 9.60 0.59
N LYS A 287 -4.53 9.99 1.85
CA LYS A 287 -4.18 11.31 2.40
C LYS A 287 -3.04 11.19 3.41
N LYS A 288 -2.56 12.36 3.86
CA LYS A 288 -1.39 12.47 4.72
C LYS A 288 -1.55 11.69 6.03
N VAL A 289 -0.56 10.87 6.34
CA VAL A 289 -0.39 10.15 7.61
C VAL A 289 0.79 10.74 8.36
N THR A 290 0.60 11.06 9.64
CA THR A 290 1.56 11.77 10.49
C THR A 290 1.68 11.14 11.88
N GLY A 291 2.61 11.64 12.70
CA GLY A 291 2.75 11.30 14.12
C GLY A 291 3.91 10.34 14.42
N ASP A 292 4.15 10.07 15.70
CA ASP A 292 5.28 9.23 16.15
C ASP A 292 5.05 7.73 15.92
N GLY A 293 3.81 7.35 15.59
CA GLY A 293 3.34 6.00 15.41
C GLY A 293 3.55 5.41 14.02
N GLY A 294 3.03 4.20 13.83
CA GLY A 294 3.19 3.42 12.60
C GLY A 294 2.15 2.31 12.50
N PHE A 295 2.35 1.39 11.56
CA PHE A 295 1.33 0.40 11.18
C PHE A 295 1.73 -1.00 11.62
N ASN A 296 0.83 -1.74 12.25
CA ASN A 296 1.01 -3.15 12.56
C ASN A 296 -0.17 -3.96 11.99
N MET A 297 0.00 -4.52 10.79
CA MET A 297 -0.98 -5.35 10.11
C MET A 297 -0.96 -6.76 10.70
N MET A 298 -2.06 -7.15 11.35
CA MET A 298 -2.21 -8.39 12.11
C MET A 298 -3.18 -9.32 11.39
N GLY A 299 -2.66 -10.38 10.78
CA GLY A 299 -3.45 -11.46 10.19
C GLY A 299 -3.10 -11.69 8.73
N ASN A 300 -3.45 -12.87 8.23
CA ASN A 300 -3.09 -13.28 6.88
C ASN A 300 -3.92 -12.54 5.82
N TYR A 301 -3.35 -12.38 4.64
CA TYR A 301 -3.96 -11.85 3.42
C TYR A 301 -4.46 -10.40 3.52
N GLN A 302 -3.67 -9.54 4.15
CA GLN A 302 -3.97 -8.11 4.28
C GLN A 302 -3.08 -7.25 3.40
N GLU A 303 -3.66 -6.20 2.81
CA GLU A 303 -2.91 -5.18 2.08
C GLU A 303 -3.00 -3.83 2.81
N LEU A 304 -1.86 -3.21 3.11
CA LEU A 304 -1.77 -1.80 3.48
C LEU A 304 -1.41 -0.98 2.25
N ARG A 305 -2.26 -0.03 1.88
CA ARG A 305 -2.05 0.83 0.70
C ARG A 305 -1.89 2.30 1.10
N LEU A 306 -0.70 2.84 0.81
CA LEU A 306 -0.35 4.24 1.10
C LEU A 306 -0.09 5.00 -0.21
N GLY A 307 -0.68 6.18 -0.36
CA GLY A 307 -0.58 6.96 -1.60
C GLY A 307 -0.28 8.44 -1.47
N CYS A 308 -0.04 8.95 -0.26
CA CYS A 308 0.28 10.37 -0.06
C CYS A 308 1.80 10.58 0.02
N PRO A 309 2.43 11.32 -0.92
CA PRO A 309 3.88 11.54 -0.94
C PRO A 309 4.38 12.36 0.27
N ASP A 310 3.50 13.13 0.91
CA ASP A 310 3.83 14.02 2.03
C ASP A 310 3.71 13.36 3.41
N ASN A 311 3.63 12.02 3.47
CA ASN A 311 3.59 11.30 4.74
C ASN A 311 4.86 11.59 5.57
N ASP A 312 4.70 11.75 6.89
CA ASP A 312 5.81 12.09 7.78
C ASP A 312 5.82 11.32 9.13
N PHE A 313 5.01 10.26 9.22
CA PHE A 313 4.97 9.38 10.40
C PHE A 313 6.34 8.75 10.72
N LYS A 314 6.64 8.56 12.01
CA LYS A 314 7.97 8.14 12.49
C LYS A 314 8.08 6.65 12.82
N GLY A 315 6.97 5.98 13.10
CA GLY A 315 6.96 4.55 13.38
C GLY A 315 7.23 3.69 12.13
N GLY A 316 7.52 2.42 12.37
CA GLY A 316 7.73 1.45 11.31
C GLY A 316 6.42 0.92 10.71
N ILE A 317 6.55 -0.01 9.77
CA ILE A 317 5.43 -0.79 9.23
C ILE A 317 5.74 -2.27 9.44
N ALA A 318 4.86 -2.96 10.15
CA ALA A 318 4.89 -4.41 10.29
C ALA A 318 3.75 -5.03 9.50
N VAL A 319 4.07 -6.03 8.65
CA VAL A 319 3.09 -6.81 7.89
C VAL A 319 3.40 -8.29 8.05
N ASN A 320 2.36 -9.09 8.29
CA ASN A 320 2.46 -10.54 8.40
C ASN A 320 1.54 -11.20 7.38
N ALA A 321 2.08 -12.06 6.54
CA ALA A 321 1.36 -12.80 5.50
C ALA A 321 0.49 -11.89 4.60
N GLY A 322 1.01 -10.72 4.20
CA GLY A 322 0.25 -9.70 3.46
C GLY A 322 1.11 -8.90 2.48
N SER A 323 0.62 -7.74 2.06
CA SER A 323 1.34 -6.81 1.17
C SER A 323 1.35 -5.37 1.68
N LEU A 324 2.45 -4.68 1.44
CA LEU A 324 2.55 -3.23 1.49
C LEU A 324 2.50 -2.71 0.06
N ARG A 325 1.46 -1.96 -0.30
CA ARG A 325 1.31 -1.30 -1.59
C ARG A 325 1.65 0.18 -1.50
N ILE A 326 2.58 0.62 -2.34
CA ILE A 326 3.09 1.98 -2.40
C ILE A 326 2.66 2.60 -3.73
N ASP A 327 1.83 3.64 -3.64
CA ASP A 327 1.27 4.34 -4.82
C ASP A 327 2.03 5.64 -5.15
N ALA A 328 2.94 6.13 -4.28
CA ALA A 328 3.75 7.33 -4.53
C ALA A 328 5.10 7.27 -3.81
N ASP A 329 6.13 7.91 -4.37
CA ASP A 329 7.38 8.18 -3.62
C ASP A 329 7.09 9.08 -2.42
N GLY A 330 7.65 8.78 -1.25
CA GLY A 330 7.33 9.43 0.02
C GLY A 330 6.09 8.88 0.75
N ALA A 331 5.28 8.02 0.12
CA ALA A 331 4.13 7.39 0.81
C ALA A 331 4.55 6.52 2.01
N VAL A 332 5.76 5.98 1.98
CA VAL A 332 6.44 5.42 3.13
C VAL A 332 7.64 6.33 3.42
N PRO A 333 7.69 7.05 4.55
CA PRO A 333 8.74 8.02 4.83
C PRO A 333 10.12 7.35 4.94
N ARG A 334 11.08 7.82 4.13
CA ARG A 334 12.48 7.33 4.14
C ARG A 334 13.11 7.36 5.54
N ASP A 335 12.79 8.41 6.31
CA ASP A 335 13.31 8.64 7.65
C ASP A 335 12.38 8.13 8.77
N GLY A 336 11.33 7.39 8.40
CA GLY A 336 10.48 6.66 9.35
C GLY A 336 11.17 5.42 9.92
N GLY A 337 10.41 4.67 10.71
CA GLY A 337 10.87 3.43 11.32
C GLY A 337 11.10 2.31 10.29
N ARG A 338 11.85 1.29 10.70
CA ARG A 338 12.14 0.11 9.88
C ARG A 338 10.86 -0.61 9.45
N LEU A 339 10.85 -1.19 8.25
CA LEU A 339 9.81 -2.10 7.80
C LEU A 339 10.12 -3.53 8.25
N PHE A 340 9.12 -4.24 8.78
CA PHE A 340 9.22 -5.64 9.20
C PHE A 340 8.16 -6.48 8.48
N LEU A 341 8.59 -7.26 7.50
CA LEU A 341 7.71 -7.95 6.56
C LEU A 341 7.88 -9.47 6.71
N THR A 342 6.91 -10.12 7.33
CA THR A 342 6.93 -11.58 7.54
C THR A 342 6.07 -12.25 6.49
N ASN A 343 6.62 -13.15 5.68
CA ASN A 343 5.88 -13.84 4.60
C ASN A 343 5.10 -12.86 3.69
N SER A 344 5.69 -11.70 3.38
CA SER A 344 4.97 -10.54 2.84
C SER A 344 5.65 -9.93 1.61
N ALA A 345 4.89 -9.11 0.88
CA ALA A 345 5.33 -8.45 -0.35
C ALA A 345 5.37 -6.93 -0.22
N VAL A 346 6.28 -6.27 -0.93
CA VAL A 346 6.23 -4.84 -1.25
C VAL A 346 5.87 -4.69 -2.71
N ILE A 347 4.79 -3.95 -3.00
CA ILE A 347 4.24 -3.79 -4.34
C ILE A 347 4.21 -2.29 -4.68
N PHE A 348 4.72 -1.94 -5.85
CA PHE A 348 4.73 -0.57 -6.35
C PHE A 348 3.69 -0.43 -7.46
N ASN A 349 2.83 0.57 -7.35
CA ASN A 349 1.74 0.78 -8.29
C ASN A 349 1.93 2.09 -9.05
N GLY A 350 2.58 2.01 -10.21
CA GLY A 350 2.89 3.19 -11.03
C GLY A 350 4.05 4.05 -10.48
N VAL A 351 4.76 3.59 -9.45
CA VAL A 351 5.91 4.29 -8.86
C VAL A 351 7.18 3.83 -9.57
N ALA A 352 7.79 4.72 -10.36
CA ALA A 352 9.00 4.40 -11.11
C ALA A 352 10.26 4.34 -10.22
N SER A 353 10.34 5.20 -9.21
CA SER A 353 11.46 5.29 -8.29
C SER A 353 10.98 5.73 -6.91
N CYS A 354 11.61 5.22 -5.84
CA CYS A 354 11.30 5.66 -4.48
C CYS A 354 12.47 5.56 -3.51
N ASN A 355 12.34 6.26 -2.39
CA ASN A 355 13.30 6.25 -1.30
C ASN A 355 12.64 5.72 -0.02
N LEU A 356 13.09 4.56 0.45
CA LEU A 356 12.43 3.83 1.54
C LEU A 356 13.33 3.68 2.79
N PRO A 357 12.75 3.55 3.99
CA PRO A 357 13.50 3.21 5.20
C PRO A 357 14.05 1.79 5.12
N SER A 358 15.00 1.41 5.97
CA SER A 358 15.51 0.03 5.99
C SER A 358 14.40 -1.01 6.18
N VAL A 359 14.61 -2.23 5.67
CA VAL A 359 13.62 -3.31 5.69
C VAL A 359 14.22 -4.61 6.21
N GLU A 360 13.39 -5.41 6.87
CA GLU A 360 13.64 -6.82 7.14
C GLU A 360 12.50 -7.68 6.58
N PHE A 361 12.85 -8.66 5.76
CA PHE A 361 11.97 -9.73 5.29
C PHE A 361 12.25 -11.00 6.10
N ASN A 362 11.27 -11.50 6.84
CA ASN A 362 11.36 -12.75 7.58
C ASN A 362 10.48 -13.83 6.89
N GLY A 363 11.09 -14.94 6.51
CA GLY A 363 10.40 -15.98 5.73
C GLY A 363 10.48 -15.72 4.22
N THR A 364 9.45 -16.14 3.48
CA THR A 364 9.35 -15.87 2.04
C THR A 364 8.95 -14.41 1.80
N GLY A 365 9.40 -13.79 0.70
CA GLY A 365 9.00 -12.41 0.40
C GLY A 365 9.10 -12.05 -1.06
N TYR A 366 8.57 -10.88 -1.41
CA TYR A 366 8.64 -10.32 -2.76
C TYR A 366 8.88 -8.80 -2.70
N VAL A 367 9.81 -8.31 -3.52
CA VAL A 367 9.99 -6.88 -3.79
C VAL A 367 9.63 -6.63 -5.25
N GLY A 368 8.58 -5.84 -5.47
CA GLY A 368 8.11 -5.52 -6.80
C GLY A 368 8.97 -4.50 -7.56
N LYS A 369 8.63 -4.36 -8.85
CA LYS A 369 9.35 -3.50 -9.80
C LYS A 369 9.33 -2.05 -9.38
N CYS A 370 10.50 -1.54 -9.02
CA CYS A 370 10.76 -0.14 -8.73
C CYS A 370 12.26 0.12 -8.85
N SER A 371 12.64 1.38 -8.94
CA SER A 371 14.03 1.82 -8.79
C SER A 371 14.19 2.67 -7.52
N GLY A 372 15.41 3.11 -7.24
CA GLY A 372 15.70 3.98 -6.10
C GLY A 372 16.46 3.27 -5.00
N THR A 373 16.25 3.66 -3.74
CA THR A 373 17.13 3.20 -2.65
C THR A 373 16.40 2.90 -1.35
N TRP A 374 16.81 1.80 -0.72
CA TRP A 374 16.62 1.58 0.71
C TRP A 374 17.66 2.40 1.48
N LYS A 375 17.26 3.03 2.59
CA LYS A 375 18.10 4.00 3.31
C LYS A 375 19.46 3.46 3.74
N ALA A 376 19.52 2.23 4.26
CA ALA A 376 20.77 1.62 4.70
C ALA A 376 20.88 0.14 4.33
N GLU A 377 19.87 -0.66 4.65
CA GLU A 377 19.95 -2.11 4.51
C GLU A 377 18.64 -2.78 4.11
N VAL A 378 18.79 -3.93 3.46
CA VAL A 378 17.78 -4.96 3.28
C VAL A 378 18.25 -6.19 4.06
N VAL A 379 17.46 -6.64 5.02
CA VAL A 379 17.73 -7.88 5.77
C VAL A 379 16.80 -8.98 5.28
N LYS A 380 17.34 -10.17 5.04
CA LYS A 380 16.58 -11.39 4.80
C LYS A 380 16.83 -12.37 5.94
N SER A 381 15.79 -12.69 6.71
CA SER A 381 15.81 -13.66 7.81
C SER A 381 14.78 -14.76 7.60
N GLY A 382 14.80 -15.79 8.46
CA GLY A 382 13.91 -16.95 8.34
C GLY A 382 14.19 -17.83 7.12
N THR A 383 13.48 -18.96 7.01
CA THR A 383 13.60 -19.87 5.87
C THR A 383 12.89 -19.31 4.63
N GLY A 384 13.06 -19.95 3.47
CA GLY A 384 12.37 -19.54 2.22
C GLY A 384 13.09 -18.46 1.41
N GLU A 385 12.48 -18.12 0.28
CA GLU A 385 13.06 -17.26 -0.76
C GLU A 385 12.53 -15.81 -0.66
N LEU A 386 13.42 -14.83 -0.76
CA LEU A 386 13.04 -13.45 -1.09
C LEU A 386 13.25 -13.22 -2.59
N VAL A 387 12.16 -13.04 -3.31
CA VAL A 387 12.19 -12.70 -4.74
C VAL A 387 12.37 -11.20 -4.88
N TYR A 388 13.49 -10.81 -5.47
CA TYR A 388 13.89 -9.42 -5.67
C TYR A 388 13.67 -9.02 -7.13
N ASP A 389 12.43 -8.68 -7.46
CA ASP A 389 12.01 -8.22 -8.79
C ASP A 389 12.06 -6.69 -8.86
N SER A 390 13.20 -6.12 -8.48
CA SER A 390 13.38 -4.67 -8.31
C SER A 390 14.80 -4.21 -8.62
N LEU A 391 14.93 -2.93 -9.00
CA LEU A 391 16.20 -2.24 -9.19
C LEU A 391 16.62 -1.40 -7.96
N MET A 392 15.83 -1.46 -6.89
CA MET A 392 16.14 -0.74 -5.65
C MET A 392 17.42 -1.27 -4.99
N GLY A 393 18.37 -0.38 -4.71
CA GLY A 393 19.63 -0.73 -4.06
C GLY A 393 19.69 -0.37 -2.58
N ALA A 394 20.75 -0.80 -1.89
CA ALA A 394 21.07 -0.38 -0.52
C ALA A 394 22.59 -0.43 -0.28
N GLY A 395 23.06 0.07 0.86
CA GLY A 395 24.45 -0.15 1.28
C GLY A 395 24.71 -1.63 1.62
N LEU A 396 23.74 -2.29 2.25
CA LEU A 396 23.89 -3.66 2.75
C LEU A 396 22.70 -4.55 2.36
N LEU A 397 23.01 -5.74 1.85
CA LEU A 397 22.12 -6.91 1.87
C LEU A 397 22.64 -7.89 2.93
N ASP A 398 21.86 -8.14 3.99
CA ASP A 398 22.24 -9.04 5.08
C ASP A 398 21.30 -10.25 5.12
N VAL A 399 21.80 -11.39 4.64
CA VAL A 399 21.07 -12.65 4.52
C VAL A 399 21.40 -13.54 5.71
N ARG A 400 20.51 -13.55 6.69
CA ARG A 400 20.61 -14.31 7.95
C ARG A 400 19.92 -15.68 7.87
N GLY A 401 19.06 -15.88 6.86
CA GLY A 401 18.37 -17.15 6.62
C GLY A 401 17.74 -17.23 5.23
N GLY A 402 17.74 -18.42 4.64
CA GLY A 402 17.15 -18.68 3.32
C GLY A 402 17.98 -18.11 2.17
N THR A 403 17.30 -17.75 1.07
CA THR A 403 17.93 -17.31 -0.18
C THR A 403 17.30 -16.01 -0.68
N VAL A 404 18.10 -15.16 -1.32
CA VAL A 404 17.60 -14.01 -2.09
C VAL A 404 17.77 -14.33 -3.57
N ARG A 405 16.69 -14.30 -4.35
CA ARG A 405 16.75 -14.46 -5.80
C ARG A 405 16.45 -13.15 -6.48
N PHE A 406 17.43 -12.58 -7.16
CA PHE A 406 17.19 -11.48 -8.09
C PHE A 406 16.38 -12.01 -9.27
N ASN A 407 15.43 -11.22 -9.75
CA ASN A 407 14.59 -11.62 -10.86
C ASN A 407 14.88 -10.73 -12.07
N ARG A 408 15.33 -11.34 -13.18
CA ARG A 408 15.65 -10.65 -14.42
C ARG A 408 14.42 -9.97 -15.04
N SER A 409 13.21 -10.40 -14.66
CA SER A 409 11.97 -9.75 -15.09
C SER A 409 11.92 -8.27 -14.71
N SER A 410 12.64 -7.87 -13.66
CA SER A 410 12.76 -6.47 -13.23
C SER A 410 13.42 -5.58 -14.30
N LEU A 411 14.18 -6.20 -15.20
CA LEU A 411 14.85 -5.57 -16.32
C LEU A 411 14.00 -5.62 -17.60
N ALA A 412 12.91 -6.40 -17.64
CA ALA A 412 12.20 -6.72 -18.87
C ALA A 412 11.62 -5.50 -19.61
N GLY A 413 11.75 -5.50 -20.94
CA GLY A 413 11.19 -4.51 -21.85
C GLY A 413 12.20 -3.46 -22.33
N LEU A 414 11.68 -2.40 -22.96
CA LEU A 414 12.44 -1.25 -23.45
C LEU A 414 11.91 0.02 -22.80
N ASN A 415 12.79 0.99 -22.57
CA ASN A 415 12.39 2.32 -22.16
C ASN A 415 11.71 3.02 -23.34
N GLU A 416 10.60 3.72 -23.11
CA GLU A 416 9.83 4.47 -24.10
C GLU A 416 9.94 5.97 -23.87
N GLY A 417 10.15 6.73 -24.93
CA GLY A 417 10.31 8.18 -24.94
C GLY A 417 9.51 8.83 -26.05
N THR A 418 8.97 10.03 -25.83
CA THR A 418 8.21 10.77 -26.84
C THR A 418 8.60 12.25 -26.87
N LYS A 419 8.56 12.87 -28.05
CA LYS A 419 8.64 14.33 -28.21
C LYS A 419 7.90 14.82 -29.42
N SER A 420 7.07 15.81 -29.17
CA SER A 420 6.38 16.56 -30.21
C SER A 420 7.25 17.70 -30.74
N TYR A 421 7.19 17.92 -32.04
CA TYR A 421 7.83 19.03 -32.75
C TYR A 421 6.76 19.99 -33.30
N GLY A 422 7.18 21.22 -33.62
CA GLY A 422 6.30 22.20 -34.26
C GLY A 422 6.04 21.87 -35.73
N ASP A 423 4.98 22.44 -36.28
CA ASP A 423 4.55 22.21 -37.67
C ASP A 423 5.61 22.62 -38.70
N GLY A 424 5.80 21.79 -39.74
CA GLY A 424 6.68 22.05 -40.88
C GLY A 424 8.07 21.40 -40.84
N GLU A 425 8.39 20.65 -39.79
CA GLU A 425 9.67 19.93 -39.64
C GLU A 425 9.59 18.47 -40.13
N THR A 426 9.30 18.20 -41.40
CA THR A 426 9.27 16.81 -41.91
C THR A 426 10.70 16.23 -42.00
N ASN A 427 10.99 15.14 -41.29
CA ASN A 427 12.27 14.39 -41.24
C ASN A 427 13.49 15.09 -40.59
N THR A 428 13.47 16.41 -40.35
CA THR A 428 14.49 17.10 -39.52
C THR A 428 14.59 16.58 -38.08
N PRO A 429 13.52 16.12 -37.41
CA PRO A 429 13.58 15.56 -36.06
C PRO A 429 14.43 14.29 -35.94
N LEU A 430 14.33 13.36 -36.89
CA LEU A 430 15.16 12.14 -36.91
C LEU A 430 16.63 12.48 -37.13
N VAL A 431 16.91 13.43 -38.02
CA VAL A 431 18.26 13.94 -38.26
C VAL A 431 18.83 14.60 -36.99
N LYS A 432 18.07 15.46 -36.31
CA LYS A 432 18.46 16.05 -35.02
C LYS A 432 18.72 14.98 -33.95
N ALA A 433 17.87 13.96 -33.86
CA ALA A 433 18.04 12.86 -32.92
C ALA A 433 19.24 11.96 -33.26
N ALA A 434 19.52 11.72 -34.54
CA ALA A 434 20.66 10.95 -35.01
C ALA A 434 22.00 11.63 -34.69
N TYR A 435 22.05 12.97 -34.66
CA TYR A 435 23.24 13.74 -34.28
C TYR A 435 23.41 13.95 -32.76
N THR A 436 22.37 13.72 -31.97
CA THR A 436 22.54 13.54 -30.53
C THR A 436 23.04 12.12 -30.29
N ASN A 437 24.35 11.95 -30.04
CA ASN A 437 25.07 10.68 -29.81
C ASN A 437 24.58 9.86 -28.59
N THR A 438 23.38 10.12 -28.07
CA THR A 438 22.82 9.46 -26.90
C THR A 438 21.41 8.94 -27.21
N PRO A 439 21.18 7.61 -27.22
CA PRO A 439 19.86 7.02 -27.38
C PRO A 439 18.89 7.36 -26.22
N TYR A 440 19.39 7.98 -25.14
CA TYR A 440 18.68 8.22 -23.89
C TYR A 440 17.96 9.58 -23.77
N LEU A 441 18.21 10.53 -24.67
CA LEU A 441 17.80 11.94 -24.50
C LEU A 441 16.29 12.21 -24.47
N MET A 442 15.46 11.20 -24.76
CA MET A 442 14.02 11.35 -24.88
C MET A 442 13.20 10.36 -24.05
N LEU A 443 13.85 9.47 -23.30
CA LEU A 443 13.19 8.38 -22.60
C LEU A 443 12.42 8.90 -21.40
N THR A 444 11.17 8.47 -21.29
CA THR A 444 10.41 8.53 -20.05
C THR A 444 10.66 7.25 -19.25
N ASN A 445 10.24 7.22 -17.99
CA ASN A 445 10.27 5.97 -17.19
C ASN A 445 9.20 4.95 -17.63
N ALA A 446 8.48 5.19 -18.74
CA ALA A 446 7.55 4.22 -19.29
C ALA A 446 8.33 3.04 -19.87
N VAL A 447 7.97 1.82 -19.44
CA VAL A 447 8.55 0.58 -19.94
C VAL A 447 7.52 -0.10 -20.83
N THR A 448 7.90 -0.45 -22.05
CA THR A 448 7.05 -1.24 -22.95
C THR A 448 7.65 -2.62 -23.20
N LYS A 449 6.80 -3.64 -23.25
CA LYS A 449 7.16 -5.04 -23.55
C LYS A 449 6.97 -5.39 -25.02
N ASN A 450 6.16 -4.59 -25.70
CA ASN A 450 5.89 -4.70 -27.13
C ASN A 450 6.37 -3.41 -27.80
N MET A 451 6.42 -3.37 -29.12
CA MET A 451 6.48 -2.09 -29.84
C MET A 451 5.08 -1.77 -30.42
N PRO A 452 4.03 -1.60 -29.59
CA PRO A 452 2.64 -1.65 -30.04
C PRO A 452 2.29 -0.46 -30.94
N ARG A 453 2.94 0.70 -30.74
CA ARG A 453 2.73 1.86 -31.59
C ARG A 453 3.37 1.72 -32.97
N MET A 454 4.26 0.75 -33.17
CA MET A 454 4.78 0.40 -34.49
C MET A 454 3.75 -0.39 -35.33
N GLU A 455 2.69 -0.93 -34.69
CA GLU A 455 1.65 -1.74 -35.35
C GLU A 455 0.38 -0.93 -35.69
N LYS A 456 0.17 0.27 -35.13
CA LYS A 456 -1.07 1.07 -35.25
C LYS A 456 -0.82 2.58 -35.31
N SER A 457 -1.79 3.32 -35.84
CA SER A 457 -1.75 4.78 -36.05
C SER A 457 -1.92 5.65 -34.79
N GLY A 458 -1.30 5.27 -33.67
CA GLY A 458 -1.48 5.92 -32.37
C GLY A 458 -0.55 7.10 -32.07
N TRP A 459 0.31 7.51 -32.99
CA TRP A 459 1.20 8.65 -32.79
C TRP A 459 0.50 9.96 -33.16
N SER A 460 0.71 10.98 -32.36
CA SER A 460 0.30 12.35 -32.65
C SER A 460 1.09 12.89 -33.85
N GLN A 461 0.55 13.91 -34.51
CA GLN A 461 1.28 14.61 -35.57
C GLN A 461 2.56 15.25 -35.01
N ASN A 462 3.61 15.24 -35.81
CA ASN A 462 4.95 15.73 -35.48
C ASN A 462 5.56 15.07 -34.22
N GLU A 463 5.20 13.83 -33.91
CA GLU A 463 5.71 13.08 -32.75
C GLU A 463 6.89 12.17 -33.14
N LEU A 464 8.01 12.32 -32.43
CA LEU A 464 9.11 11.35 -32.41
C LEU A 464 8.92 10.43 -31.21
N VAL A 465 8.89 9.12 -31.45
CA VAL A 465 8.90 8.09 -30.42
C VAL A 465 10.23 7.35 -30.45
N THR A 466 10.78 7.09 -29.27
CA THR A 466 12.04 6.36 -29.07
C THR A 466 11.79 5.16 -28.16
N TYR A 467 12.23 3.98 -28.59
CA TYR A 467 12.32 2.78 -27.76
C TYR A 467 13.80 2.43 -27.59
N ALA A 468 14.30 2.27 -26.36
CA ALA A 468 15.72 1.97 -26.14
C ALA A 468 15.99 1.06 -24.94
N GLY A 469 17.01 0.22 -25.07
CA GLY A 469 17.43 -0.75 -24.08
C GLY A 469 18.43 -1.72 -24.70
N TYR A 470 18.23 -3.01 -24.46
CA TYR A 470 19.04 -4.09 -24.99
C TYR A 470 18.17 -5.15 -25.65
N ILE A 471 18.64 -5.69 -26.77
CA ILE A 471 18.08 -6.89 -27.39
C ILE A 471 19.03 -8.06 -27.17
N TRP A 472 18.48 -9.24 -26.88
CA TRP A 472 19.27 -10.41 -26.53
C TRP A 472 19.30 -11.44 -27.66
N ASN A 473 20.50 -11.91 -27.99
CA ASN A 473 20.68 -13.22 -28.58
C ASN A 473 20.98 -14.21 -27.45
N THR A 474 19.98 -15.03 -27.09
CA THR A 474 20.11 -16.04 -26.04
C THR A 474 20.77 -17.34 -26.52
N ASN A 475 21.16 -17.43 -27.79
CA ASN A 475 21.86 -18.60 -28.31
C ASN A 475 23.34 -18.54 -27.94
N ALA A 476 23.96 -19.72 -27.81
CA ALA A 476 25.39 -19.84 -27.54
C ALA A 476 26.28 -19.44 -28.75
N THR A 477 25.67 -19.17 -29.91
CA THR A 477 26.35 -18.79 -31.15
C THR A 477 25.70 -17.56 -31.78
N ASP A 478 26.43 -16.93 -32.68
CA ASP A 478 25.93 -15.85 -33.52
C ASP A 478 24.62 -16.27 -34.24
N VAL A 479 23.67 -15.35 -34.32
CA VAL A 479 22.44 -15.50 -35.10
C VAL A 479 22.31 -14.37 -36.11
N THR A 480 21.82 -14.67 -37.30
CA THR A 480 21.49 -13.66 -38.30
C THR A 480 19.97 -13.59 -38.45
N TRP A 481 19.40 -12.39 -38.38
CA TRP A 481 17.98 -12.15 -38.64
C TRP A 481 17.82 -11.19 -39.82
N THR A 482 16.78 -11.37 -40.64
CA THR A 482 16.35 -10.33 -41.59
C THR A 482 15.42 -9.37 -40.86
N TRP A 483 15.79 -8.11 -40.80
CA TRP A 483 14.99 -7.02 -40.28
C TRP A 483 14.16 -6.40 -41.39
N HIS A 484 12.92 -6.04 -41.10
CA HIS A 484 11.99 -5.35 -41.99
C HIS A 484 11.45 -4.10 -41.30
N VAL A 485 11.53 -2.96 -41.97
CA VAL A 485 11.01 -1.67 -41.50
C VAL A 485 10.20 -0.99 -42.59
N CYS A 486 8.96 -0.61 -42.26
CA CYS A 486 8.09 0.23 -43.09
C CYS A 486 7.13 1.02 -42.19
N ILE A 487 7.52 2.23 -41.82
CA ILE A 487 6.83 3.08 -40.85
C ILE A 487 6.43 4.41 -41.49
N ASP A 488 5.23 4.86 -41.17
CA ASP A 488 4.69 6.19 -41.45
C ASP A 488 5.09 7.16 -40.32
N ASP A 489 5.95 8.15 -40.54
CA ASP A 489 6.58 8.57 -41.82
C ASP A 489 8.00 8.02 -42.02
N ALA A 490 8.73 7.80 -40.94
CA ALA A 490 10.14 7.43 -41.00
C ALA A 490 10.61 6.71 -39.74
N CYS A 491 11.65 5.89 -39.86
CA CYS A 491 12.19 5.10 -38.78
C CYS A 491 13.70 4.81 -38.96
N ASP A 492 14.47 5.02 -37.90
CA ASP A 492 15.86 4.61 -37.78
C ASP A 492 16.00 3.53 -36.70
N VAL A 493 16.78 2.48 -36.97
CA VAL A 493 17.14 1.44 -36.00
C VAL A 493 18.64 1.51 -35.72
N PHE A 494 19.00 1.44 -34.45
CA PHE A 494 20.35 1.47 -33.95
C PHE A 494 20.66 0.17 -33.22
N LEU A 495 21.85 -0.38 -33.48
CA LEU A 495 22.40 -1.54 -32.81
C LEU A 495 23.84 -1.20 -32.40
N ASP A 496 24.17 -1.40 -31.12
CA ASP A 496 25.49 -1.11 -30.53
C ASP A 496 26.00 0.31 -30.82
N GLY A 497 25.07 1.27 -30.89
CA GLY A 497 25.34 2.68 -31.17
C GLY A 497 25.46 3.02 -32.66
N GLU A 498 25.51 2.02 -33.55
CA GLU A 498 25.53 2.24 -35.00
C GLU A 498 24.12 2.27 -35.59
N ARG A 499 23.88 3.20 -36.52
CA ARG A 499 22.63 3.24 -37.28
C ARG A 499 22.64 2.17 -38.36
N VAL A 500 21.95 1.07 -38.11
CA VAL A 500 21.93 -0.13 -38.97
C VAL A 500 20.77 -0.13 -39.99
N ILE A 501 19.70 0.62 -39.72
CA ILE A 501 18.58 0.82 -40.64
C ILE A 501 18.24 2.31 -40.68
N SER A 502 18.01 2.83 -41.88
CA SER A 502 17.42 4.15 -42.06
C SER A 502 16.33 4.09 -43.14
N GLN A 503 15.09 4.24 -42.71
CA GLN A 503 13.91 4.28 -43.55
C GLN A 503 13.39 5.72 -43.62
N ALA A 504 13.47 6.31 -44.81
CA ALA A 504 13.01 7.66 -45.08
C ALA A 504 11.75 7.62 -45.96
N GLY A 505 10.59 7.87 -45.38
CA GLY A 505 9.32 8.04 -46.08
C GLY A 505 8.37 6.86 -45.96
N TRP A 506 7.10 7.14 -45.69
CA TRP A 506 6.05 6.19 -45.32
C TRP A 506 5.81 5.03 -46.31
N MET A 507 6.22 5.13 -47.58
CA MET A 507 6.09 4.04 -48.57
C MET A 507 7.36 3.18 -48.73
N SER A 508 8.44 3.52 -48.04
CA SER A 508 9.74 2.87 -48.18
C SER A 508 9.85 1.64 -47.30
N ILE A 509 9.98 0.47 -47.92
CA ILE A 509 10.33 -0.78 -47.24
C ILE A 509 11.85 -0.90 -47.22
N VAL A 510 12.42 -1.06 -46.03
CA VAL A 510 13.84 -1.38 -45.85
C VAL A 510 13.97 -2.77 -45.25
N THR A 511 14.76 -3.63 -45.88
CA THR A 511 15.15 -4.92 -45.32
C THR A 511 16.66 -5.08 -45.27
N THR A 512 17.17 -5.61 -44.17
CA THR A 512 18.60 -5.86 -43.99
C THR A 512 18.84 -7.11 -43.15
N ASN A 513 19.94 -7.82 -43.38
CA ASN A 513 20.38 -8.92 -42.53
C ASN A 513 21.37 -8.39 -41.50
N LEU A 514 21.10 -8.61 -40.22
CA LEU A 514 21.98 -8.23 -39.12
C LEU A 514 22.36 -9.47 -38.32
N THR A 515 23.64 -9.59 -37.98
CA THR A 515 24.16 -10.66 -37.13
C THR A 515 24.31 -10.16 -35.70
N LEU A 516 23.77 -10.91 -34.74
CA LEU A 516 23.87 -10.67 -33.31
C LEU A 516 24.78 -11.75 -32.72
N THR A 517 25.85 -11.35 -32.06
CA THR A 517 26.70 -12.26 -31.27
C THR A 517 25.95 -12.73 -30.00
N PRO A 518 26.37 -13.80 -29.32
CA PRO A 518 25.77 -14.21 -28.06
C PRO A 518 25.74 -13.08 -27.02
N GLY A 519 24.59 -12.91 -26.36
CA GLY A 519 24.40 -11.94 -25.28
C GLY A 519 23.62 -10.69 -25.67
N PRO A 520 23.73 -9.61 -24.85
CA PRO A 520 22.98 -8.39 -25.04
C PRO A 520 23.65 -7.45 -26.03
N HIS A 521 22.84 -6.82 -26.88
CA HIS A 521 23.24 -5.76 -27.79
C HIS A 521 22.45 -4.49 -27.46
N ALA A 522 23.13 -3.34 -27.44
CA ALA A 522 22.44 -2.07 -27.21
C ALA A 522 21.50 -1.82 -28.40
N PHE A 523 20.23 -1.53 -28.12
CA PHE A 523 19.18 -1.47 -29.13
C PHE A 523 18.38 -0.19 -28.98
N ALA A 524 18.16 0.52 -30.08
CA ALA A 524 17.22 1.63 -30.10
C ALA A 524 16.46 1.71 -31.42
N VAL A 525 15.19 2.11 -31.33
CA VAL A 525 14.32 2.40 -32.47
C VAL A 525 13.81 3.82 -32.29
N ARG A 526 13.90 4.62 -33.35
CA ARG A 526 13.38 5.98 -33.39
C ARG A 526 12.46 6.11 -34.57
N ALA A 527 11.20 6.42 -34.31
CA ALA A 527 10.19 6.54 -35.34
C ALA A 527 9.47 7.88 -35.23
N TYR A 528 9.22 8.51 -36.37
CA TYR A 528 8.65 9.84 -36.45
C TYR A 528 7.37 9.83 -37.26
N ASN A 529 6.31 10.40 -36.69
CA ASN A 529 5.10 10.77 -37.41
C ASN A 529 5.19 12.25 -37.81
N GLY A 530 5.09 12.56 -39.09
CA GLY A 530 4.90 13.92 -39.58
C GLY A 530 3.43 14.30 -39.54
N ILE A 531 2.77 14.17 -40.68
CA ILE A 531 1.36 14.55 -40.85
C ILE A 531 0.55 13.38 -41.42
N GLY A 532 -0.69 13.21 -40.94
CA GLY A 532 -1.58 12.18 -41.46
C GLY A 532 -1.49 10.86 -40.69
N GLY A 533 -1.27 9.76 -41.40
CA GLY A 533 -1.22 8.41 -40.84
C GLY A 533 0.00 8.20 -39.94
N SER A 534 0.00 7.13 -39.16
CA SER A 534 1.17 6.79 -38.32
C SER A 534 1.30 5.27 -38.15
N GLY A 535 2.48 4.81 -37.73
CA GLY A 535 2.74 3.39 -37.45
C GLY A 535 3.06 2.59 -38.72
N ALA A 536 2.69 1.31 -38.78
CA ALA A 536 2.98 0.45 -39.93
C ALA A 536 2.32 0.97 -41.22
N SER A 537 3.12 1.40 -42.20
CA SER A 537 2.61 1.79 -43.51
C SER A 537 3.09 0.81 -44.56
N HIS A 538 2.16 0.04 -45.14
CA HIS A 538 2.42 -0.80 -46.32
C HIS A 538 1.59 -0.31 -47.50
N ALA A 539 1.54 1.01 -47.68
CA ALA A 539 0.70 1.66 -48.67
C ALA A 539 1.04 1.31 -50.13
N ASN A 540 2.18 0.65 -50.38
CA ASN A 540 2.55 0.10 -51.69
C ASN A 540 1.98 -1.29 -51.98
N HIS A 541 1.25 -1.90 -51.02
CA HIS A 541 0.70 -3.27 -51.09
C HIS A 541 1.74 -4.36 -51.44
N LYS A 542 3.04 -4.13 -51.20
CA LYS A 542 4.10 -5.08 -51.57
C LYS A 542 4.33 -6.17 -50.53
N PHE A 543 4.08 -5.87 -49.25
CA PHE A 543 4.28 -6.82 -48.15
C PHE A 543 2.95 -7.49 -47.81
N LYS A 544 2.79 -8.74 -48.24
CA LYS A 544 1.53 -9.49 -48.16
C LYS A 544 1.70 -10.82 -47.45
N ASP A 545 0.65 -11.31 -46.82
CA ASP A 545 0.62 -12.69 -46.34
C ASP A 545 0.50 -13.68 -47.51
N SER A 546 0.60 -14.99 -47.22
CA SER A 546 0.40 -16.06 -48.21
C SER A 546 -0.99 -16.07 -48.85
N ALA A 547 -1.98 -15.39 -48.25
CA ALA A 547 -3.31 -15.20 -48.83
C ALA A 547 -3.40 -13.97 -49.77
N GLY A 548 -2.32 -13.19 -49.90
CA GLY A 548 -2.25 -11.99 -50.75
C GLY A 548 -2.81 -10.72 -50.09
N THR A 549 -3.12 -10.76 -48.79
CA THR A 549 -3.59 -9.63 -48.00
C THR A 549 -2.42 -8.74 -47.63
N SER A 550 -2.56 -7.42 -47.82
CA SER A 550 -1.51 -6.47 -47.40
C SER A 550 -1.40 -6.45 -45.89
N CYS A 551 -0.17 -6.57 -45.37
CA CYS A 551 0.08 -6.47 -43.95
C CYS A 551 -0.10 -5.01 -43.49
N THR A 552 -0.77 -4.76 -42.37
CA THR A 552 -0.93 -3.41 -41.81
C THR A 552 -0.47 -3.32 -40.35
N THR A 553 0.20 -4.36 -39.86
CA THR A 553 0.52 -4.50 -38.43
C THR A 553 2.01 -4.69 -38.16
N LYS A 554 2.85 -4.91 -39.19
CA LYS A 554 4.29 -5.21 -39.04
C LYS A 554 5.17 -4.05 -39.50
N GLY A 555 5.13 -2.94 -38.78
CA GLY A 555 5.95 -1.77 -39.12
C GLY A 555 7.45 -1.98 -38.86
N LEU A 556 7.80 -2.72 -37.81
CA LEU A 556 9.13 -3.25 -37.53
C LEU A 556 9.00 -4.73 -37.15
N ALA A 557 9.65 -5.61 -37.90
CA ALA A 557 9.54 -7.06 -37.70
C ALA A 557 10.83 -7.78 -38.14
N VAL A 558 11.00 -9.02 -37.67
CA VAL A 558 12.18 -9.84 -37.96
C VAL A 558 11.80 -11.22 -38.50
N ASP A 559 12.54 -11.69 -39.50
CA ASP A 559 12.57 -13.09 -39.90
C ASP A 559 13.84 -13.74 -39.32
N ILE A 560 13.64 -14.58 -38.32
CA ILE A 560 14.72 -15.27 -37.60
C ILE A 560 15.47 -16.29 -38.47
N GLN A 561 14.94 -16.65 -39.65
CA GLN A 561 15.61 -17.53 -40.61
C GLN A 561 16.46 -16.77 -41.65
N ALA A 562 16.50 -15.44 -41.56
CA ALA A 562 17.29 -14.56 -42.42
C ALA A 562 17.03 -14.69 -43.94
N ARG A 563 15.78 -14.95 -44.37
CA ARG A 563 15.48 -15.25 -45.78
C ARG A 563 15.50 -14.03 -46.71
N GLY A 564 15.50 -12.80 -46.19
CA GLY A 564 15.61 -11.58 -47.03
C GLY A 564 14.37 -11.24 -47.87
N MET A 565 13.23 -11.90 -47.64
CA MET A 565 12.05 -11.76 -48.50
C MET A 565 11.29 -10.46 -48.21
N VAL A 566 11.12 -9.59 -49.20
CA VAL A 566 10.43 -8.28 -49.03
C VAL A 566 8.93 -8.32 -49.34
N THR A 567 8.42 -9.46 -49.81
CA THR A 567 7.03 -9.57 -50.31
C THR A 567 6.13 -10.43 -49.44
N ASN A 568 6.68 -11.29 -48.57
CA ASN A 568 5.92 -12.23 -47.76
C ASN A 568 5.99 -11.89 -46.27
N SER A 569 4.88 -11.42 -45.71
CA SER A 569 4.79 -11.05 -44.31
C SER A 569 4.71 -12.24 -43.35
N ASP A 570 4.40 -13.45 -43.82
CA ASP A 570 4.29 -14.65 -42.95
C ASP A 570 5.63 -15.07 -42.37
N TYR A 571 6.73 -14.64 -42.99
CA TYR A 571 8.09 -14.96 -42.56
C TYR A 571 8.58 -14.07 -41.42
N TYR A 572 7.90 -12.96 -41.15
CA TYR A 572 8.33 -11.97 -40.16
C TYR A 572 7.47 -12.02 -38.91
N ALA A 573 8.09 -11.96 -37.74
CA ALA A 573 7.44 -11.80 -36.45
C ALA A 573 7.70 -10.40 -35.89
N VAL A 574 6.72 -9.85 -35.17
CA VAL A 574 6.95 -8.63 -34.40
C VAL A 574 7.81 -8.97 -33.20
N LEU A 575 8.79 -8.12 -32.91
CA LEU A 575 9.61 -8.24 -31.71
C LEU A 575 8.78 -7.91 -30.47
N LYS A 576 8.62 -8.90 -29.59
CA LYS A 576 7.82 -8.81 -28.37
C LYS A 576 8.49 -9.59 -27.26
N ASP A 577 8.78 -8.91 -26.16
CA ASP A 577 9.30 -9.55 -24.96
C ASP A 577 8.16 -10.28 -24.21
N PRO A 578 8.38 -11.49 -23.67
CA PRO A 578 7.36 -12.19 -22.88
C PRO A 578 7.02 -11.49 -21.56
N GLY A 579 7.81 -10.50 -21.15
CA GLY A 579 7.77 -9.83 -19.86
C GLY A 579 8.76 -10.38 -18.84
N ASP A 580 9.61 -11.31 -19.27
CA ASP A 580 10.67 -11.96 -18.50
C ASP A 580 12.06 -11.45 -18.86
N GLY A 581 12.20 -10.52 -19.81
CA GLY A 581 13.49 -9.96 -20.19
C GLY A 581 14.40 -10.93 -20.95
N THR A 582 13.82 -11.94 -21.59
CA THR A 582 14.57 -12.88 -22.46
C THR A 582 14.85 -12.31 -23.84
N LEU A 583 14.02 -11.38 -24.34
CA LEU A 583 14.26 -10.70 -25.61
C LEU A 583 14.77 -9.27 -25.39
N PHE A 584 14.11 -8.51 -24.51
CA PHE A 584 14.42 -7.11 -24.26
C PHE A 584 14.67 -6.80 -22.79
N THR A 585 15.73 -6.05 -22.51
CA THR A 585 15.94 -5.48 -21.19
C THR A 585 16.20 -3.97 -21.21
N THR A 586 15.72 -3.26 -20.19
CA THR A 586 15.92 -1.82 -19.99
C THR A 586 17.30 -1.49 -19.44
N SER A 587 17.94 -2.48 -18.80
CA SER A 587 19.25 -2.41 -18.15
C SER A 587 19.91 -3.80 -18.19
N LEU A 588 21.23 -3.84 -17.96
CA LEU A 588 22.00 -5.08 -17.75
C LEU A 588 22.41 -5.28 -16.29
N GLN A 589 22.03 -4.35 -15.41
CA GLN A 589 22.44 -4.34 -14.02
C GLN A 589 21.23 -4.59 -13.12
N LEU A 590 21.35 -5.62 -12.28
CA LEU A 590 20.46 -5.87 -11.15
C LEU A 590 20.60 -4.79 -10.07
N ALA A 591 19.71 -4.81 -9.07
CA ALA A 591 19.79 -3.95 -7.90
C ALA A 591 21.17 -4.00 -7.23
N LYS A 592 21.74 -2.83 -6.96
CA LYS A 592 23.10 -2.69 -6.44
C LYS A 592 23.14 -2.69 -4.91
N PHE A 593 24.02 -3.52 -4.37
CA PHE A 593 24.41 -3.51 -2.96
C PHE A 593 25.92 -3.32 -2.87
N THR A 594 26.37 -2.40 -2.02
CA THR A 594 27.82 -2.20 -1.77
C THR A 594 28.40 -3.43 -1.07
N THR A 595 27.68 -3.93 -0.06
CA THR A 595 28.06 -5.11 0.71
C THR A 595 26.94 -6.15 0.68
N MET A 596 27.30 -7.42 0.45
CA MET A 596 26.42 -8.55 0.73
C MET A 596 27.03 -9.41 1.83
N LYS A 597 26.24 -9.70 2.85
CA LYS A 597 26.61 -10.49 4.01
C LYS A 597 25.71 -11.71 4.12
N PHE A 598 26.32 -12.87 4.38
CA PHE A 598 25.64 -14.15 4.42
C PHE A 598 25.98 -14.88 5.72
N ALA A 599 24.96 -15.40 6.38
CA ALA A 599 25.11 -16.39 7.45
C ALA A 599 25.34 -17.79 6.86
N PRO A 600 25.89 -18.75 7.63
CA PRO A 600 26.08 -20.11 7.15
C PRO A 600 24.79 -20.74 6.62
N GLY A 601 24.87 -21.40 5.45
CA GLY A 601 23.73 -22.09 4.81
C GLY A 601 22.72 -21.15 4.12
N THR A 602 23.13 -19.92 3.80
CA THR A 602 22.33 -18.96 3.03
C THR A 602 22.91 -18.73 1.65
N GLY A 603 22.11 -18.19 0.72
CA GLY A 603 22.55 -18.01 -0.65
C GLY A 603 21.91 -16.85 -1.39
N VAL A 604 22.40 -16.67 -2.61
CA VAL A 604 21.91 -15.71 -3.59
C VAL A 604 21.80 -16.36 -4.96
N ASP A 605 20.72 -16.05 -5.67
CA ASP A 605 20.49 -16.44 -7.06
C ASP A 605 20.42 -15.19 -7.93
N PHE A 606 21.17 -15.16 -9.04
CA PHE A 606 21.25 -14.01 -9.95
C PHE A 606 20.47 -14.18 -11.26
N ASP A 607 19.68 -15.26 -11.41
CA ASP A 607 18.78 -15.49 -12.55
C ASP A 607 19.46 -15.36 -13.92
N ASP A 608 20.60 -16.03 -14.04
CA ASP A 608 21.56 -16.07 -15.15
C ASP A 608 22.19 -14.72 -15.52
N MET A 609 22.09 -13.72 -14.64
CA MET A 609 22.72 -12.42 -14.84
C MET A 609 24.09 -12.34 -14.16
N PRO A 610 25.07 -11.66 -14.79
CA PRO A 610 26.33 -11.34 -14.12
C PRO A 610 26.09 -10.29 -13.02
N TYR A 611 26.78 -10.46 -11.89
CA TYR A 611 26.75 -9.52 -10.77
C TYR A 611 28.16 -9.06 -10.37
N THR A 612 28.31 -7.77 -10.07
CA THR A 612 29.56 -7.20 -9.54
C THR A 612 29.31 -6.64 -8.15
N LEU A 613 30.10 -7.06 -7.18
CA LEU A 613 29.98 -6.74 -5.77
C LEU A 613 31.29 -6.19 -5.22
N GLU A 614 31.23 -5.12 -4.42
CA GLU A 614 32.43 -4.55 -3.80
C GLU A 614 32.87 -5.37 -2.59
N HIS A 615 31.96 -5.65 -1.66
CA HIS A 615 32.27 -6.38 -0.44
C HIS A 615 31.39 -7.62 -0.26
N LEU A 616 32.03 -8.77 -0.10
CA LEU A 616 31.38 -10.04 0.22
C LEU A 616 31.74 -10.45 1.65
N ILE A 617 30.76 -10.83 2.46
CA ILE A 617 30.97 -11.35 3.82
C ILE A 617 30.28 -12.71 3.97
N GLY A 618 31.02 -13.71 4.44
CA GLY A 618 30.55 -15.09 4.61
C GLY A 618 30.83 -15.98 3.41
N LEU A 619 30.27 -17.18 3.42
CA LEU A 619 30.45 -18.23 2.41
C LEU A 619 29.10 -18.64 1.78
N PRO A 620 28.50 -17.81 0.90
CA PRO A 620 27.19 -18.10 0.34
C PRO A 620 27.21 -19.20 -0.72
N ASP A 621 26.04 -19.82 -0.92
CA ASP A 621 25.71 -20.48 -2.18
C ASP A 621 25.33 -19.41 -3.23
N VAL A 622 25.95 -19.46 -4.40
CA VAL A 622 25.73 -18.55 -5.54
C VAL A 622 25.18 -19.35 -6.72
N SER A 623 23.90 -19.19 -7.02
CA SER A 623 23.23 -19.89 -8.12
C SER A 623 22.94 -18.96 -9.31
N SER A 624 22.84 -19.57 -10.49
CA SER A 624 22.30 -18.97 -11.71
C SER A 624 22.93 -17.61 -12.03
N GLY A 625 24.23 -17.57 -12.32
CA GLY A 625 24.91 -16.33 -12.69
C GLY A 625 26.36 -16.26 -12.25
N ASP A 626 27.09 -15.34 -12.87
CA ASP A 626 28.51 -15.09 -12.57
C ASP A 626 28.65 -14.01 -11.49
N LEU A 627 29.58 -14.17 -10.56
CA LEU A 627 29.89 -13.18 -9.53
C LEU A 627 31.31 -12.63 -9.69
N THR A 628 31.44 -11.30 -9.71
CA THR A 628 32.74 -10.61 -9.63
C THR A 628 32.85 -9.86 -8.32
N VAL A 629 33.89 -10.15 -7.53
CA VAL A 629 34.23 -9.42 -6.30
C VAL A 629 35.34 -8.42 -6.59
N THR A 630 35.09 -7.14 -6.34
CA THR A 630 36.05 -6.07 -6.66
C THR A 630 36.86 -5.57 -5.47
N GLY A 631 36.34 -5.69 -4.26
CA GLY A 631 36.97 -5.24 -3.02
C GLY A 631 37.27 -6.42 -2.09
N ASP A 632 36.70 -6.37 -0.88
CA ASP A 632 37.02 -7.32 0.18
C ASP A 632 36.06 -8.51 0.19
N TRP A 633 36.62 -9.71 0.25
CA TRP A 633 35.92 -10.91 0.71
C TRP A 633 36.33 -11.23 2.14
N VAL A 634 35.39 -11.13 3.08
CA VAL A 634 35.59 -11.44 4.50
C VAL A 634 34.97 -12.78 4.83
N VAL A 635 35.78 -13.71 5.33
CA VAL A 635 35.36 -15.06 5.74
C VAL A 635 35.57 -15.23 7.24
N ASP A 636 34.62 -15.86 7.93
CA ASP A 636 34.81 -16.25 9.33
C ASP A 636 35.70 -17.50 9.40
N GLY A 637 36.84 -17.40 10.09
CA GLY A 637 37.78 -18.49 10.28
C GLY A 637 37.19 -19.66 11.09
N ALA A 638 36.21 -19.42 11.96
CA ALA A 638 35.50 -20.47 12.68
C ALA A 638 34.59 -21.26 11.73
N GLU A 639 33.87 -20.57 10.84
CA GLU A 639 33.05 -21.18 9.79
C GLU A 639 33.91 -22.01 8.84
N LEU A 640 35.04 -21.45 8.40
CA LEU A 640 36.01 -22.14 7.56
C LEU A 640 36.57 -23.40 8.25
N ALA A 641 36.94 -23.31 9.53
CA ALA A 641 37.43 -24.45 10.30
C ALA A 641 36.35 -25.51 10.53
N ALA A 642 35.07 -25.13 10.56
CA ALA A 642 33.94 -26.05 10.60
C ALA A 642 33.69 -26.77 9.26
N GLY A 643 34.37 -26.37 8.18
CA GLY A 643 34.20 -26.92 6.84
C GLY A 643 33.24 -26.14 5.96
N GLY A 644 32.91 -24.90 6.34
CA GLY A 644 32.09 -24.01 5.51
C GLY A 644 32.71 -23.81 4.13
N THR A 645 31.86 -23.76 3.11
CA THR A 645 32.25 -23.63 1.71
C THR A 645 31.21 -22.78 0.99
N SER A 646 31.68 -21.85 0.16
CA SER A 646 30.87 -21.18 -0.85
C SER A 646 30.85 -22.00 -2.13
N VAL A 647 29.65 -22.25 -2.67
CA VAL A 647 29.47 -22.98 -3.92
C VAL A 647 28.84 -22.07 -4.96
N SER A 648 29.48 -21.96 -6.12
CA SER A 648 28.99 -21.19 -7.26
C SER A 648 28.65 -22.12 -8.43
N SER A 649 27.45 -22.01 -8.98
CA SER A 649 27.08 -22.67 -10.24
C SER A 649 27.66 -21.96 -11.47
N GLY A 650 27.87 -20.65 -11.39
CA GLY A 650 28.54 -19.85 -12.43
C GLY A 650 30.04 -19.69 -12.17
N LYS A 651 30.65 -18.75 -12.91
CA LYS A 651 32.03 -18.31 -12.72
C LYS A 651 32.13 -17.36 -11.53
N LEU A 652 33.20 -17.49 -10.74
CA LEU A 652 33.54 -16.51 -9.71
C LEU A 652 34.85 -15.80 -10.07
N SER A 653 34.83 -14.48 -10.13
CA SER A 653 35.94 -13.65 -10.57
C SER A 653 36.40 -12.68 -9.48
N PHE A 654 37.71 -12.45 -9.37
CA PHE A 654 38.30 -11.44 -8.50
C PHE A 654 38.94 -10.33 -9.34
N ALA A 655 38.53 -9.09 -9.10
CA ALA A 655 39.19 -7.95 -9.74
C ALA A 655 40.63 -7.79 -9.22
N ASN A 656 41.47 -7.10 -10.00
CA ASN A 656 42.82 -6.78 -9.57
C ASN A 656 42.79 -5.93 -8.28
N GLY A 657 43.47 -6.39 -7.24
CA GLY A 657 43.48 -5.74 -5.93
C GLY A 657 42.37 -6.18 -4.97
N ALA A 658 41.44 -7.05 -5.38
CA ALA A 658 40.49 -7.66 -4.46
C ALA A 658 41.22 -8.40 -3.33
N THR A 659 40.73 -8.29 -2.09
CA THR A 659 41.38 -8.88 -0.92
C THR A 659 40.57 -10.01 -0.31
N LEU A 660 41.23 -11.01 0.26
CA LEU A 660 40.61 -12.02 1.10
C LEU A 660 41.06 -11.81 2.54
N LYS A 661 40.09 -11.51 3.40
CA LYS A 661 40.24 -11.36 4.85
C LYS A 661 39.62 -12.59 5.52
N ILE A 662 40.33 -13.18 6.48
CA ILE A 662 39.80 -14.30 7.24
C ILE A 662 39.91 -13.97 8.73
N ASN A 663 38.76 -13.73 9.35
CA ASN A 663 38.64 -13.30 10.74
C ASN A 663 38.81 -14.48 11.70
N ASP A 664 39.30 -14.22 12.92
CA ASP A 664 39.48 -15.19 14.01
C ASP A 664 40.48 -16.34 13.84
N ILE A 665 41.26 -16.55 14.92
CA ILE A 665 42.51 -17.32 14.93
C ILE A 665 42.35 -18.57 15.78
N LEU A 666 41.94 -19.68 15.16
CA LEU A 666 42.12 -21.04 15.70
C LEU A 666 42.62 -21.99 14.60
N TRP A 667 43.76 -21.66 14.01
CA TRP A 667 44.36 -22.38 12.86
C TRP A 667 44.94 -23.79 13.14
N GLY A 668 44.55 -24.45 14.25
CA GLY A 668 45.12 -25.67 14.86
C GLY A 668 45.75 -26.73 13.93
N GLU A 669 45.20 -27.95 13.89
CA GLU A 669 45.68 -29.02 12.98
C GLU A 669 45.05 -28.92 11.59
N LYS A 670 43.81 -28.41 11.50
CA LYS A 670 43.05 -28.27 10.25
C LYS A 670 43.68 -27.32 9.22
N GLY A 671 44.46 -26.33 9.67
CA GLY A 671 45.20 -25.43 8.75
C GLY A 671 46.24 -26.16 7.89
N ARG A 672 46.72 -27.33 8.33
CA ARG A 672 47.73 -28.13 7.62
C ARG A 672 47.16 -28.97 6.48
N SER A 673 45.92 -29.44 6.59
CA SER A 673 45.26 -30.27 5.57
C SER A 673 44.73 -29.47 4.37
N GLY A 674 44.70 -28.14 4.47
CA GLY A 674 44.03 -27.27 3.51
C GLY A 674 42.52 -27.25 3.75
N MET A 675 41.91 -26.09 3.56
CA MET A 675 40.47 -25.87 3.72
C MET A 675 39.95 -25.29 2.41
N THR A 676 39.31 -26.13 1.59
CA THR A 676 38.62 -25.69 0.38
C THR A 676 37.36 -24.95 0.81
N PHE A 677 37.25 -23.70 0.41
CA PHE A 677 36.18 -22.80 0.86
C PHE A 677 35.42 -22.16 -0.29
N LEU A 678 35.86 -22.40 -1.52
CA LEU A 678 35.16 -22.00 -2.73
C LEU A 678 35.23 -23.14 -3.74
N THR A 679 34.08 -23.45 -4.35
CA THR A 679 34.00 -24.22 -5.59
C THR A 679 33.11 -23.48 -6.57
N ALA A 680 33.57 -23.25 -7.80
CA ALA A 680 32.83 -22.58 -8.86
C ALA A 680 32.80 -23.46 -10.11
N ALA A 681 31.60 -23.91 -10.52
CA ALA A 681 31.45 -24.83 -11.65
C ALA A 681 31.86 -24.19 -12.98
N GLY A 682 31.62 -22.88 -13.14
CA GLY A 682 32.09 -22.05 -14.26
C GLY A 682 33.57 -21.66 -14.19
N GLY A 683 34.29 -22.05 -13.13
CA GLY A 683 35.70 -21.74 -12.91
C GLY A 683 35.94 -20.48 -12.08
N ILE A 684 37.20 -20.28 -11.71
CA ILE A 684 37.68 -19.14 -10.92
C ILE A 684 38.65 -18.29 -11.73
N GLU A 685 38.30 -17.02 -11.92
CA GLU A 685 39.12 -16.03 -12.63
C GLU A 685 39.74 -15.02 -11.66
N GLY A 686 41.01 -14.64 -11.90
CA GLY A 686 41.78 -13.84 -10.95
C GLY A 686 42.14 -14.60 -9.66
N MET A 687 42.79 -13.90 -8.73
CA MET A 687 43.15 -14.39 -7.39
C MET A 687 43.09 -13.23 -6.41
N PRO A 688 42.41 -13.36 -5.26
CA PRO A 688 42.39 -12.31 -4.25
C PRO A 688 43.74 -12.27 -3.52
N VAL A 689 44.15 -11.07 -3.12
CA VAL A 689 45.31 -10.86 -2.25
C VAL A 689 44.92 -11.23 -0.83
N LEU A 690 45.60 -12.21 -0.25
CA LEU A 690 45.38 -12.54 1.15
C LEU A 690 45.86 -11.39 2.05
N GLU A 691 45.01 -10.94 2.96
CA GLU A 691 45.38 -9.88 3.91
C GLU A 691 46.61 -10.27 4.75
N ASP A 692 47.58 -9.35 4.83
CA ASP A 692 48.77 -9.51 5.65
C ASP A 692 48.42 -9.25 7.13
N ILE A 693 48.50 -10.31 7.94
CA ILE A 693 48.24 -10.26 9.38
C ILE A 693 49.43 -10.92 10.06
N ALA A 694 49.99 -10.25 11.07
CA ALA A 694 51.05 -10.80 11.90
C ALA A 694 50.62 -12.14 12.51
N SER A 695 51.14 -13.24 11.97
CA SER A 695 50.73 -14.61 12.30
C SER A 695 51.94 -15.53 12.45
N ARG A 696 51.86 -16.48 13.38
CA ARG A 696 52.85 -17.57 13.50
C ARG A 696 52.69 -18.65 12.41
N TYR A 697 51.70 -18.49 11.54
CA TYR A 697 51.37 -19.41 10.48
C TYR A 697 51.72 -18.79 9.13
N HIS A 698 52.41 -19.56 8.28
CA HIS A 698 52.51 -19.26 6.85
C HIS A 698 51.15 -19.52 6.23
N ARG A 699 50.59 -18.50 5.59
CA ARG A 699 49.27 -18.56 4.95
C ARG A 699 49.44 -18.51 3.44
N ARG A 700 48.68 -19.34 2.72
CA ARG A 700 48.64 -19.28 1.24
C ARG A 700 47.28 -19.72 0.71
N LEU A 701 46.98 -19.19 -0.47
CA LEU A 701 45.84 -19.60 -1.30
C LEU A 701 46.34 -20.43 -2.47
N VAL A 702 45.63 -21.51 -2.78
CA VAL A 702 45.94 -22.38 -3.92
C VAL A 702 44.66 -22.60 -4.71
N ARG A 703 44.71 -22.32 -6.03
CA ARG A 703 43.67 -22.70 -6.97
C ARG A 703 43.93 -24.11 -7.48
N SER A 704 42.89 -24.93 -7.60
CA SER A 704 42.99 -26.29 -8.13
C SER A 704 43.45 -26.30 -9.60
N ALA A 705 43.96 -27.45 -10.05
CA ALA A 705 44.49 -27.61 -11.42
C ALA A 705 43.40 -27.46 -12.51
N ASP A 706 42.15 -27.84 -12.20
CA ASP A 706 40.99 -27.61 -13.07
C ASP A 706 40.46 -26.17 -13.02
N GLY A 707 41.02 -25.33 -12.14
CA GLY A 707 40.64 -23.94 -11.98
C GLY A 707 39.32 -23.71 -11.24
N LYS A 708 38.71 -24.75 -10.65
CA LYS A 708 37.34 -24.69 -10.10
C LYS A 708 37.25 -24.54 -8.58
N SER A 709 38.33 -24.73 -7.84
CA SER A 709 38.32 -24.66 -6.37
C SER A 709 39.44 -23.78 -5.83
N LEU A 710 39.17 -23.12 -4.70
CA LEU A 710 40.14 -22.33 -3.94
C LEU A 710 40.31 -22.92 -2.54
N THR A 711 41.56 -23.22 -2.19
CA THR A 711 41.93 -23.83 -0.91
C THR A 711 42.85 -22.90 -0.13
N PHE A 712 42.50 -22.66 1.13
CA PHE A 712 43.32 -21.92 2.08
C PHE A 712 44.17 -22.87 2.92
N TYR A 713 45.44 -22.53 3.11
CA TYR A 713 46.38 -23.24 3.99
C TYR A 713 46.93 -22.30 5.05
N ALA A 714 47.06 -22.81 6.28
CA ALA A 714 47.75 -22.14 7.38
C ALA A 714 48.65 -23.14 8.12
N THR A 715 49.97 -23.06 7.90
CA THR A 715 50.95 -23.97 8.50
C THR A 715 51.83 -23.25 9.50
N ARG A 716 52.06 -23.82 10.70
CA ARG A 716 53.05 -23.26 11.64
C ARG A 716 54.42 -23.28 10.99
N GLY A 717 55.12 -22.15 10.99
CA GLY A 717 56.50 -22.09 10.50
C GLY A 717 57.41 -23.03 11.29
N CYS A 718 58.19 -23.86 10.59
CA CYS A 718 59.33 -24.55 11.18
C CYS A 718 60.56 -23.65 11.02
N VAL A 719 61.17 -23.24 12.13
CA VAL A 719 62.52 -22.67 12.11
C VAL A 719 63.49 -23.84 11.93
N ILE A 720 64.14 -23.93 10.76
CA ILE A 720 65.29 -24.83 10.58
C ILE A 720 66.52 -24.06 11.07
N LEU A 721 66.98 -24.38 12.28
CA LEU A 721 68.30 -23.97 12.73
C LEU A 721 69.33 -24.90 12.08
N VAL A 722 69.94 -24.47 10.98
CA VAL A 722 71.15 -25.12 10.46
C VAL A 722 72.30 -24.68 11.36
N ARG A 723 72.91 -25.63 12.08
CA ARG A 723 74.17 -25.42 12.80
C ARG A 723 75.35 -25.78 11.92
#